data_AF-A0A673HGP4-F1
#
_entry.id   AF-A0A673HGP4-F1
#
_cell.length_a   1.000
_cell.length_b   1.000
_cell.length_c   1.000
_cell.angle_alpha   90.00
_cell.angle_beta   90.00
_cell.angle_gamma   90.00
#
_symmetry.space_group_name_H-M   'P 1'
#
loop_
_entity.id
_entity.type
_entity.pdbx_description
1 polymer ?
#
loop_
_entity_poly.entity_id
_entity_poly.type
_entity_poly.pdbx_seq_one_letter_code
_entity_poly.pdbx_strand_id
1 'polypeptide(L)'
;MHRGKRVKLEDETEGSWKSFAAVRMTAVDDISDSTEVVEMDDVPSQFFVEKHSWDGLRDIIHGSRKYSGMIINKAPHDFQFVQKHDESGPHSHRLYYLGMPYGSRENSLLYSEIPKKIRKEALLVLSWKQMLDHFQATPHHGVYSREEELLRERKRLGVFGITSYDYHTQSGLFLFQASNSLFYCRDGGHNGFIQGAPMKPVEIKTQCSGIRMDPKISPGDPSFIAFINNNDLWVTNIETGEERRLTFCHKGLNNVKEDPKSAGVATFVIQEEFDRFTGYWWSPAAPEDADGGRTLQLLYEEVDESEVEIIHVSSPALEERKADVYRYPRTGSKNPQISLKLAEIQTDQHGKIISAQNKELVLPFTTLFPGVEYIARAGWTRDGKFAWAVLLDRSQQKLQLVLLPPALFIAASVDDPQWEEHVEAMPEGVQPFIVYEELTDIWINVHDIFYPFIQTTNDKITFLWVNESQTGFCHLYRITSLLQPGCQQWTREYSPADDDFKCPIEEEVTLTSGEWEVLARHGSKIWVNEETKLVYFQGTKDTPLEHHLYVVSYESPGETVRLTKPGFSHSCSVSQNINNYISYSETEFWSYRPPLVQLVNNSYKGVKYLRLNTLASLGYAVVVIDGRGSCQRGLKFEGALKNKMGQVEIEDQVEGLQYVAENYKFIDMSRVAIHGWSYGGFLSLMGLIHRPNIFKVAIAGAPVTVWMAYDTGYTERYMDVPENNQHGHEAGSVAPPNRLLILHGFLDENVHFFHTNFLVSQLIRAGKPYQLQIYPNERHSIRCPESGEHYEIMLLYFLQQHL
;
A
#
# COMPACT_ATOMS: atom_id res chain seq x y z
N MET A 1 22.61 6.29 56.05
CA MET A 1 22.26 5.71 57.35
C MET A 1 22.29 4.19 57.21
N HIS A 2 23.03 3.52 58.08
CA HIS A 2 23.41 2.11 58.01
C HIS A 2 22.25 1.09 58.07
N ARG A 3 22.40 -0.03 57.36
CA ARG A 3 22.59 -1.36 57.97
C ARG A 3 23.02 -2.39 56.92
N GLY A 4 24.20 -2.98 57.12
CA GLY A 4 24.64 -4.18 56.42
C GLY A 4 24.60 -5.40 57.34
N LYS A 5 24.77 -6.59 56.76
CA LYS A 5 25.61 -7.66 57.32
C LYS A 5 26.02 -8.67 56.24
N ARG A 6 27.30 -9.04 56.31
CA ARG A 6 28.09 -9.93 55.44
C ARG A 6 27.78 -11.42 55.69
N VAL A 7 27.78 -12.17 54.58
CA VAL A 7 28.57 -13.38 54.23
C VAL A 7 29.04 -14.35 55.34
N LYS A 8 28.80 -15.65 55.10
CA LYS A 8 29.81 -16.71 55.25
C LYS A 8 29.64 -17.78 54.17
N LEU A 9 30.75 -18.09 53.49
CA LEU A 9 30.99 -19.26 52.63
C LEU A 9 31.38 -20.45 53.51
N GLU A 10 31.06 -21.68 53.08
CA GLU A 10 32.04 -22.78 53.04
C GLU A 10 31.58 -23.91 52.11
N ASP A 11 32.57 -24.64 51.61
CA ASP A 11 32.64 -25.48 50.41
C ASP A 11 31.95 -26.85 50.44
N GLU A 12 31.90 -27.44 49.23
CA GLU A 12 32.25 -28.82 48.89
C GLU A 12 31.16 -29.82 48.39
N THR A 13 31.50 -30.41 47.23
CA THR A 13 31.23 -31.78 46.71
C THR A 13 30.09 -32.06 45.70
N GLU A 14 30.55 -32.30 44.45
CA GLU A 14 30.26 -33.39 43.49
C GLU A 14 28.85 -33.98 43.24
N GLY A 15 28.57 -34.18 41.94
CA GLY A 15 27.61 -35.16 41.39
C GLY A 15 26.22 -34.58 41.08
N SER A 16 25.50 -34.90 40.00
CA SER A 16 25.56 -36.02 39.07
C SER A 16 24.61 -35.70 37.89
N TRP A 17 25.05 -35.98 36.66
CA TRP A 17 24.22 -36.14 35.47
C TRP A 17 23.48 -37.49 35.51
N LYS A 18 22.14 -37.53 35.35
CA LYS A 18 21.35 -38.67 34.82
C LYS A 18 20.02 -38.10 34.26
N SER A 19 19.73 -38.14 32.95
CA SER A 19 19.32 -39.30 32.15
C SER A 19 18.15 -40.06 32.79
N PHE A 20 16.92 -39.78 32.33
CA PHE A 20 15.76 -40.60 32.63
C PHE A 20 15.72 -41.78 31.65
N ALA A 21 15.82 -42.97 32.25
CA ALA A 21 15.89 -44.25 31.58
C ALA A 21 14.51 -44.83 31.28
N ALA A 22 14.53 -45.66 30.23
CA ALA A 22 13.54 -46.65 29.81
C ALA A 22 12.79 -47.36 30.94
N VAL A 23 11.47 -47.48 30.77
CA VAL A 23 10.62 -48.36 31.57
C VAL A 23 10.71 -49.79 31.02
N ARG A 24 10.97 -50.71 31.95
CA ARG A 24 11.19 -52.15 31.75
C ARG A 24 9.85 -52.87 31.58
N MET A 25 9.81 -53.77 30.59
CA MET A 25 8.76 -54.78 30.41
C MET A 25 8.76 -55.79 31.56
N THR A 26 7.57 -56.18 32.01
CA THR A 26 7.32 -57.39 32.80
C THR A 26 6.37 -58.30 32.02
N ALA A 27 6.80 -59.52 31.77
CA ALA A 27 6.03 -60.60 31.17
C ALA A 27 5.07 -61.23 32.18
N VAL A 28 3.89 -61.64 31.72
CA VAL A 28 3.04 -62.68 32.31
C VAL A 28 2.39 -63.44 31.14
N ASP A 29 2.49 -64.78 31.20
CA ASP A 29 2.13 -65.75 30.16
C ASP A 29 0.61 -65.99 30.01
N ASP A 30 0.26 -66.38 28.77
CA ASP A 30 -0.81 -67.26 28.26
C ASP A 30 -2.26 -67.20 28.80
N ILE A 31 -3.22 -67.03 27.86
CA ILE A 31 -4.38 -67.93 27.66
C ILE A 31 -5.07 -67.68 26.28
N SER A 32 -5.10 -68.77 25.50
CA SER A 32 -6.05 -69.23 24.46
C SER A 32 -6.40 -68.41 23.21
N ASP A 33 -6.05 -69.02 22.07
CA ASP A 33 -6.62 -68.89 20.72
C ASP A 33 -8.14 -68.69 20.67
N SER A 34 -8.56 -67.62 20.00
CA SER A 34 -9.72 -67.64 19.12
C SER A 34 -9.48 -66.67 17.96
N THR A 35 -9.08 -67.22 16.83
CA THR A 35 -9.01 -66.51 15.55
C THR A 35 -10.42 -66.33 14.98
N GLU A 36 -11.02 -65.18 15.21
CA GLU A 36 -11.92 -64.54 14.25
C GLU A 36 -11.25 -63.25 13.79
N VAL A 37 -10.57 -63.34 12.65
CA VAL A 37 -10.13 -62.16 11.91
C VAL A 37 -11.38 -61.58 11.26
N VAL A 38 -12.05 -60.67 11.97
CA VAL A 38 -12.97 -59.74 11.33
C VAL A 38 -12.08 -58.69 10.66
N GLU A 39 -11.96 -58.75 9.35
CA GLU A 39 -11.54 -57.58 8.56
C GLU A 39 -12.59 -56.49 8.83
N MET A 40 -12.35 -55.65 9.83
CA MET A 40 -13.00 -54.36 9.92
C MET A 40 -12.42 -53.53 8.78
N ASP A 41 -13.22 -53.32 7.74
CA ASP A 41 -13.02 -52.19 6.85
C ASP A 41 -12.81 -50.94 7.74
N ASP A 42 -11.61 -50.36 7.71
CA ASP A 42 -11.30 -49.08 8.34
C ASP A 42 -12.15 -48.00 7.66
N VAL A 43 -13.42 -47.90 8.05
CA VAL A 43 -14.24 -46.72 7.76
C VAL A 43 -13.59 -45.60 8.56
N PRO A 44 -13.08 -44.53 7.94
CA PRO A 44 -12.48 -43.42 8.66
C PRO A 44 -13.50 -42.90 9.69
N SER A 45 -13.20 -43.05 10.98
CA SER A 45 -14.09 -42.57 12.03
C SER A 45 -14.21 -41.05 11.90
N GLN A 46 -15.42 -40.55 11.66
CA GLN A 46 -15.65 -39.11 11.52
C GLN A 46 -15.30 -38.38 12.82
N PHE A 47 -14.40 -37.40 12.73
CA PHE A 47 -14.10 -36.51 13.85
C PHE A 47 -15.20 -35.46 14.01
N PHE A 48 -15.72 -35.30 15.22
CA PHE A 48 -16.65 -34.23 15.59
C PHE A 48 -15.96 -33.31 16.59
N VAL A 49 -15.96 -32.01 16.30
CA VAL A 49 -15.38 -30.99 17.18
C VAL A 49 -16.10 -30.96 18.52
N GLU A 50 -15.39 -30.60 19.58
CA GLU A 50 -16.00 -30.38 20.89
C GLU A 50 -16.98 -29.20 20.80
N LYS A 51 -18.21 -29.41 21.30
CA LYS A 51 -19.22 -28.35 21.34
C LYS A 51 -19.01 -27.48 22.57
N HIS A 52 -18.56 -26.26 22.35
CA HIS A 52 -18.39 -25.27 23.40
C HIS A 52 -19.60 -24.34 23.51
N SER A 53 -19.87 -23.87 24.72
CA SER A 53 -20.80 -22.74 24.92
C SER A 53 -20.21 -21.46 24.32
N TRP A 54 -21.05 -20.42 24.15
CA TRP A 54 -20.59 -19.10 23.73
C TRP A 54 -19.48 -18.55 24.64
N ASP A 55 -19.66 -18.65 25.96
CA ASP A 55 -18.64 -18.24 26.93
C ASP A 55 -17.36 -19.08 26.82
N GLY A 56 -17.47 -20.39 26.57
CA GLY A 56 -16.32 -21.26 26.36
C GLY A 56 -15.50 -20.85 25.13
N LEU A 57 -16.16 -20.52 24.01
CA LEU A 57 -15.50 -20.00 22.82
C LEU A 57 -14.84 -18.63 23.07
N ARG A 58 -15.50 -17.76 23.85
CA ARG A 58 -14.90 -16.48 24.27
C ARG A 58 -13.61 -16.70 25.05
N ASP A 59 -13.60 -17.64 25.99
CA ASP A 59 -12.41 -17.97 26.79
C ASP A 59 -11.26 -18.52 25.92
N ILE A 60 -11.58 -19.34 24.90
CA ILE A 60 -10.61 -19.83 23.91
C ILE A 60 -9.99 -18.67 23.13
N ILE A 61 -10.81 -17.78 22.57
CA ILE A 61 -10.33 -16.62 21.80
C ILE A 61 -9.50 -15.68 22.67
N HIS A 62 -9.98 -15.34 23.87
CA HIS A 62 -9.22 -14.53 24.83
C HIS A 62 -7.88 -15.17 25.21
N GLY A 63 -7.87 -16.48 25.45
CA GLY A 63 -6.66 -17.25 25.74
C GLY A 63 -5.63 -17.18 24.59
N SER A 64 -6.10 -17.34 23.35
CA SER A 64 -5.24 -17.26 22.15
C SER A 64 -4.62 -15.87 21.94
N ARG A 65 -5.37 -14.80 22.30
CA ARG A 65 -4.93 -13.41 22.13
C ARG A 65 -4.02 -12.92 23.27
N LYS A 66 -4.13 -13.48 24.47
CA LYS A 66 -3.37 -13.06 25.67
C LYS A 66 -1.86 -13.02 25.46
N TYR A 67 -1.29 -14.00 24.76
CA TYR A 67 0.14 -14.06 24.46
C TYR A 67 0.49 -13.47 23.09
N SER A 68 -0.49 -13.40 22.18
CA SER A 68 -0.31 -12.83 20.84
C SER A 68 -0.18 -11.30 20.87
N GLY A 69 -0.72 -10.62 21.88
CA GLY A 69 -0.53 -9.17 22.06
C GLY A 69 0.94 -8.72 22.17
N MET A 70 1.86 -9.61 22.56
CA MET A 70 3.31 -9.35 22.54
C MET A 70 3.95 -9.51 21.16
N ILE A 71 3.29 -10.23 20.24
CA ILE A 71 3.77 -10.59 18.90
C ILE A 71 3.27 -9.58 17.84
N ILE A 72 2.16 -8.87 18.10
CA ILE A 72 1.48 -7.96 17.14
C ILE A 72 2.20 -6.60 16.99
N ASN A 73 3.33 -6.36 17.66
CA ASN A 73 4.08 -5.11 17.49
C ASN A 73 4.59 -4.97 16.05
N LYS A 74 4.35 -3.80 15.44
CA LYS A 74 4.84 -3.52 14.09
C LYS A 74 6.37 -3.50 14.09
N ALA A 75 6.96 -4.23 13.16
CA ALA A 75 8.40 -4.28 12.98
C ALA A 75 8.96 -2.89 12.60
N PRO A 76 10.26 -2.62 12.85
CA PRO A 76 10.93 -1.44 12.33
C PRO A 76 10.75 -1.28 10.83
N HIS A 77 10.37 -0.09 10.38
CA HIS A 77 10.11 0.25 8.97
C HIS A 77 10.54 1.69 8.67
N ASP A 78 10.43 2.10 7.40
CA ASP A 78 10.82 3.43 6.91
C ASP A 78 12.26 3.79 7.30
N PHE A 79 13.19 2.94 6.89
CA PHE A 79 14.60 3.06 7.24
C PHE A 79 15.31 4.19 6.48
N GLN A 80 16.06 5.02 7.21
CA GLN A 80 16.92 6.06 6.66
C GLN A 80 18.35 5.92 7.20
N PHE A 81 19.31 5.74 6.30
CA PHE A 81 20.74 5.66 6.65
C PHE A 81 21.40 7.03 6.53
N VAL A 82 22.10 7.45 7.58
CA VAL A 82 22.88 8.70 7.59
C VAL A 82 24.31 8.40 8.01
N GLN A 83 25.27 8.73 7.15
CA GLN A 83 26.68 8.49 7.41
C GLN A 83 27.22 9.43 8.51
N LYS A 84 28.11 8.90 9.36
CA LYS A 84 28.88 9.70 10.31
C LYS A 84 30.26 9.98 9.73
N HIS A 85 30.61 11.26 9.59
CA HIS A 85 31.91 11.71 9.10
C HIS A 85 32.97 11.85 10.21
N ASP A 86 32.71 11.32 11.40
CA ASP A 86 33.69 11.28 12.48
C ASP A 86 34.61 10.07 12.31
N GLU A 87 35.84 10.28 11.83
CA GLU A 87 36.84 9.23 11.65
C GLU A 87 37.25 8.56 12.97
N SER A 88 37.26 9.32 14.07
CA SER A 88 37.68 8.84 15.40
C SER A 88 36.58 8.08 16.14
N GLY A 89 35.32 8.33 15.79
CA GLY A 89 34.14 7.74 16.42
C GLY A 89 33.98 6.24 16.14
N PRO A 90 33.32 5.48 17.04
CA PRO A 90 33.15 4.03 16.90
C PRO A 90 32.09 3.63 15.87
N HIS A 91 31.29 4.58 15.36
CA HIS A 91 30.12 4.33 14.52
C HIS A 91 30.32 4.87 13.09
N SER A 92 29.87 4.10 12.10
CA SER A 92 29.93 4.47 10.68
C SER A 92 28.67 5.20 10.22
N HIS A 93 27.51 4.80 10.74
CA HIS A 93 26.21 5.35 10.37
C HIS A 93 25.29 5.44 11.59
N ARG A 94 24.30 6.33 11.49
CA ARG A 94 23.06 6.25 12.26
C ARG A 94 21.94 5.76 11.34
N LEU A 95 21.13 4.85 11.85
CA LEU A 95 19.97 4.30 11.16
C LEU A 95 18.71 4.80 11.87
N TYR A 96 17.89 5.58 11.18
CA TYR A 96 16.58 6.03 11.65
C TYR A 96 15.47 5.13 11.10
N TYR A 97 14.40 4.97 11.87
CA TYR A 97 13.26 4.15 11.49
C TYR A 97 12.05 4.46 12.37
N LEU A 98 10.87 4.11 11.87
CA LEU A 98 9.66 4.02 12.69
C LEU A 98 9.57 2.65 13.35
N GLY A 99 9.12 2.60 14.60
CA GLY A 99 8.84 1.35 15.29
C GLY A 99 8.08 1.56 16.60
N MET A 100 7.64 0.46 17.21
CA MET A 100 6.94 0.46 18.50
C MET A 100 7.91 0.12 19.64
N PRO A 101 8.29 1.09 20.49
CA PRO A 101 9.16 0.82 21.64
C PRO A 101 8.55 -0.23 22.58
N TYR A 102 9.39 -1.00 23.27
CA TYR A 102 8.92 -2.01 24.21
C TYR A 102 8.03 -1.39 25.31
N GLY A 103 6.82 -1.92 25.49
CA GLY A 103 5.84 -1.41 26.44
C GLY A 103 5.02 -0.19 25.96
N SER A 104 5.30 0.33 24.76
CA SER A 104 4.46 1.33 24.08
C SER A 104 3.49 0.66 23.11
N ARG A 105 2.33 1.27 22.89
CA ARG A 105 1.38 0.91 21.83
C ARG A 105 1.40 1.88 20.64
N GLU A 106 2.27 2.89 20.69
CA GLU A 106 2.39 3.91 19.65
C GLU A 106 3.66 3.71 18.82
N ASN A 107 3.50 3.86 17.51
CA ASN A 107 4.60 3.94 16.57
C ASN A 107 5.30 5.31 16.71
N SER A 108 6.63 5.31 16.76
CA SER A 108 7.43 6.52 16.99
C SER A 108 8.76 6.47 16.24
N LEU A 109 9.45 7.61 16.16
CA LEU A 109 10.78 7.74 15.57
C LEU A 109 11.85 7.18 16.52
N LEU A 110 12.62 6.23 16.01
CA LEU A 110 13.70 5.53 16.69
C LEU A 110 14.98 5.64 15.87
N TYR A 111 16.12 5.41 16.54
CA TYR A 111 17.39 5.25 15.85
C TYR A 111 18.28 4.17 16.49
N SER A 112 19.21 3.66 15.69
CA SER A 112 20.27 2.75 16.08
C SER A 112 21.62 3.22 15.57
N GLU A 113 22.70 2.80 16.23
CA GLU A 113 24.08 3.14 15.88
C GLU A 113 24.79 1.97 15.21
N ILE A 114 25.27 2.15 13.98
CA ILE A 114 25.98 1.11 13.24
C ILE A 114 27.49 1.21 13.53
N PRO A 115 28.12 0.21 14.20
CA PRO A 115 29.54 0.28 14.52
C PRO A 115 30.43 0.08 13.29
N LYS A 116 31.62 0.68 13.31
CA LYS A 116 32.66 0.46 12.27
C LYS A 116 33.29 -0.93 12.35
N LYS A 117 33.34 -1.52 13.54
CA LYS A 117 33.96 -2.83 13.80
C LYS A 117 33.00 -3.69 14.62
N ILE A 118 32.86 -4.95 14.23
CA ILE A 118 32.06 -5.96 14.93
C ILE A 118 32.93 -7.15 15.30
N ARG A 119 32.60 -7.82 16.41
CA ARG A 119 33.19 -9.11 16.77
C ARG A 119 32.43 -10.19 16.00
N LYS A 120 33.10 -10.90 15.09
CA LYS A 120 32.44 -11.87 14.19
C LYS A 120 31.95 -13.11 14.93
N GLU A 121 32.47 -13.36 16.13
CA GLU A 121 32.14 -14.52 16.97
C GLU A 121 30.87 -14.30 17.80
N ALA A 122 30.34 -13.07 17.86
CA ALA A 122 29.20 -12.72 18.69
C ALA A 122 28.10 -12.06 17.85
N LEU A 123 26.85 -12.38 18.18
CA LEU A 123 25.69 -11.68 17.62
C LEU A 123 25.58 -10.28 18.22
N LEU A 124 25.70 -9.25 17.38
CA LEU A 124 25.44 -7.88 17.79
C LEU A 124 23.94 -7.57 17.65
N VAL A 125 23.30 -7.20 18.75
CA VAL A 125 21.92 -6.69 18.76
C VAL A 125 21.97 -5.17 18.89
N LEU A 126 21.41 -4.46 17.92
CA LEU A 126 21.35 -3.00 17.94
C LEU A 126 20.27 -2.52 18.92
N SER A 127 20.64 -1.61 19.83
CA SER A 127 19.72 -1.02 20.79
C SER A 127 18.81 0.01 20.11
N TRP A 128 17.50 -0.12 20.30
CA TRP A 128 16.55 0.90 19.85
C TRP A 128 16.59 2.11 20.79
N LYS A 129 17.05 3.24 20.28
CA LYS A 129 17.09 4.50 21.02
C LYS A 129 15.91 5.37 20.61
N GLN A 130 15.17 5.89 21.59
CA GLN A 130 14.08 6.83 21.31
C GLN A 130 14.65 8.16 20.83
N MET A 131 14.09 8.66 19.74
CA MET A 131 14.44 9.98 19.24
C MET A 131 13.61 11.07 19.93
N LEU A 132 12.34 10.80 20.24
CA LEU A 132 11.38 11.77 20.78
C LEU A 132 11.13 11.56 22.29
N ASP A 133 11.06 12.66 23.05
CA ASP A 133 10.86 12.67 24.51
C ASP A 133 9.38 12.60 24.90
N HIS A 134 8.92 11.44 25.42
CA HIS A 134 7.57 11.23 26.00
C HIS A 134 6.44 11.89 25.18
N PHE A 135 6.55 11.81 23.86
CA PHE A 135 5.67 12.50 22.93
C PHE A 135 4.44 11.64 22.65
N GLN A 136 3.27 12.12 23.08
CA GLN A 136 2.00 11.49 22.76
C GLN A 136 1.62 11.86 21.32
N ALA A 137 1.83 10.91 20.40
CA ALA A 137 1.58 11.14 18.98
C ALA A 137 0.12 10.86 18.59
N THR A 138 -0.59 10.07 19.39
CA THR A 138 -1.99 9.72 19.16
C THR A 138 -2.93 10.75 19.82
N PRO A 139 -3.96 11.23 19.11
CA PRO A 139 -5.02 12.06 19.70
C PRO A 139 -5.66 11.40 20.94
N HIS A 140 -6.26 12.21 21.81
CA HIS A 140 -7.02 11.69 22.95
C HIS A 140 -8.11 10.70 22.48
N HIS A 141 -8.16 9.51 23.09
CA HIS A 141 -9.03 8.39 22.70
C HIS A 141 -8.86 7.87 21.27
N GLY A 142 -7.82 8.25 20.54
CA GLY A 142 -7.61 7.81 19.15
C GLY A 142 -8.63 8.37 18.15
N VAL A 143 -9.31 9.47 18.51
CA VAL A 143 -10.28 10.13 17.64
C VAL A 143 -9.51 11.03 16.66
N TYR A 144 -9.30 10.52 15.46
CA TYR A 144 -8.67 11.23 14.34
C TYR A 144 -9.67 12.17 13.65
N SER A 145 -9.16 13.14 12.87
CA SER A 145 -10.02 13.86 11.94
C SER A 145 -10.59 12.90 10.88
N ARG A 146 -11.67 13.31 10.19
CA ARG A 146 -12.31 12.48 9.17
C ARG A 146 -11.34 12.13 8.04
N GLU A 147 -10.57 13.11 7.60
CA GLU A 147 -9.58 13.00 6.52
C GLU A 147 -8.46 12.05 6.91
N GLU A 148 -7.98 12.10 8.16
CA GLU A 148 -6.95 11.18 8.64
C GLU A 148 -7.49 9.76 8.83
N GLU A 149 -8.72 9.59 9.35
CA GLU A 149 -9.38 8.28 9.44
C GLU A 149 -9.50 7.63 8.06
N LEU A 150 -9.97 8.39 7.05
CA LEU A 150 -10.11 7.90 5.68
C LEU A 150 -8.78 7.59 5.02
N LEU A 151 -7.78 8.46 5.19
CA LEU A 151 -6.44 8.19 4.67
C LEU A 151 -5.86 6.90 5.26
N ARG A 152 -6.11 6.65 6.56
CA ARG A 152 -5.68 5.43 7.25
C ARG A 152 -6.43 4.18 6.78
N GLU A 153 -7.70 4.30 6.35
CA GLU A 153 -8.39 3.22 5.64
C GLU A 153 -7.71 2.96 4.29
N ARG A 154 -7.53 3.98 3.45
CA ARG A 154 -6.95 3.84 2.10
C ARG A 154 -5.52 3.26 2.13
N LYS A 155 -4.68 3.75 3.03
CA LYS A 155 -3.30 3.24 3.26
C LYS A 155 -3.24 1.92 4.06
N ARG A 156 -4.38 1.40 4.53
CA ARG A 156 -4.48 0.18 5.37
C ARG A 156 -3.63 0.24 6.65
N LEU A 157 -3.56 1.42 7.27
CA LEU A 157 -2.73 1.68 8.46
C LEU A 157 -3.47 1.30 9.74
N GLY A 158 -3.14 0.14 10.33
CA GLY A 158 -3.71 -0.32 11.61
C GLY A 158 -3.05 0.30 12.86
N VAL A 159 -1.84 0.85 12.74
CA VAL A 159 -1.04 1.30 13.89
C VAL A 159 -1.31 2.73 14.30
N PHE A 160 -1.28 3.00 15.61
CA PHE A 160 -1.38 4.34 16.18
C PHE A 160 -0.01 5.02 16.27
N GLY A 161 0.02 6.34 16.41
CA GLY A 161 1.25 7.15 16.43
C GLY A 161 1.71 7.64 15.05
N ILE A 162 3.01 7.93 14.90
CA ILE A 162 3.60 8.47 13.67
C ILE A 162 3.58 7.37 12.60
N THR A 163 2.94 7.62 11.46
CA THR A 163 2.77 6.60 10.39
C THR A 163 3.72 6.77 9.21
N SER A 164 4.27 7.96 9.02
CA SER A 164 5.31 8.28 8.04
C SER A 164 6.07 9.53 8.49
N TYR A 165 7.26 9.75 7.93
CA TYR A 165 8.02 10.97 8.09
C TYR A 165 8.71 11.34 6.78
N ASP A 166 8.98 12.63 6.60
CA ASP A 166 9.84 13.15 5.55
C ASP A 166 11.20 13.56 6.13
N TYR A 167 12.27 13.47 5.35
CA TYR A 167 13.64 13.73 5.81
C TYR A 167 14.49 14.44 4.76
N HIS A 168 14.99 15.62 5.11
CA HIS A 168 15.96 16.33 4.28
C HIS A 168 17.39 16.04 4.74
N THR A 169 18.15 15.36 3.88
CA THR A 169 19.45 14.76 4.23
C THR A 169 20.51 15.78 4.65
N GLN A 170 20.62 16.90 3.93
CA GLN A 170 21.67 17.89 4.20
C GLN A 170 21.43 18.68 5.50
N SER A 171 20.19 19.08 5.76
CA SER A 171 19.83 19.82 6.98
C SER A 171 19.56 18.89 8.17
N GLY A 172 19.34 17.60 7.95
CA GLY A 172 18.92 16.66 9.00
C GLY A 172 17.52 16.94 9.53
N LEU A 173 16.66 17.62 8.75
CA LEU A 173 15.30 17.98 9.14
C LEU A 173 14.36 16.79 8.96
N PHE A 174 13.68 16.41 10.04
CA PHE A 174 12.56 15.47 10.03
C PHE A 174 11.25 16.25 10.11
N LEU A 175 10.26 15.84 9.32
CA LEU A 175 8.91 16.37 9.31
C LEU A 175 7.90 15.22 9.44
N PHE A 176 6.93 15.35 10.34
CA PHE A 176 5.91 14.32 10.53
C PHE A 176 4.61 14.88 11.12
N GLN A 177 3.52 14.17 10.89
CA GLN A 177 2.20 14.45 11.46
C GLN A 177 2.01 13.68 12.76
N ALA A 178 1.42 14.34 13.76
CA ALA A 178 1.04 13.75 15.04
C ALA A 178 -0.02 14.60 15.73
N SER A 179 -0.94 13.98 16.49
CA SER A 179 -1.97 14.68 17.27
C SER A 179 -2.75 15.76 16.47
N ASN A 180 -3.11 15.46 15.22
CA ASN A 180 -3.77 16.39 14.30
C ASN A 180 -2.98 17.70 13.99
N SER A 181 -1.66 17.70 14.20
CA SER A 181 -0.77 18.84 13.93
C SER A 181 0.52 18.37 13.23
N LEU A 182 1.34 19.33 12.82
CA LEU A 182 2.62 19.09 12.14
C LEU A 182 3.79 19.41 13.08
N PHE A 183 4.77 18.51 13.09
CA PHE A 183 5.92 18.60 13.96
C PHE A 183 7.21 18.41 13.15
N TYR A 184 8.28 19.07 13.60
CA TYR A 184 9.60 18.84 13.07
C TYR A 184 10.66 18.68 14.16
N CYS A 185 11.76 18.03 13.81
CA CYS A 185 12.96 17.98 14.63
C CYS A 185 14.21 17.88 13.73
N ARG A 186 15.40 18.07 14.31
CA ARG A 186 16.67 18.09 13.55
C ARG A 186 17.68 17.14 14.18
N ASP A 187 18.18 16.18 13.40
CA ASP A 187 19.27 15.28 13.80
C ASP A 187 20.04 14.79 12.57
N GLY A 188 21.36 14.70 12.70
CA GLY A 188 22.25 14.49 11.56
C GLY A 188 22.42 15.74 10.70
N GLY A 189 22.98 15.58 9.50
CA GLY A 189 23.31 16.70 8.61
C GLY A 189 24.25 17.72 9.27
N HIS A 190 24.01 19.00 9.01
CA HIS A 190 24.79 20.09 9.60
C HIS A 190 24.58 20.32 11.11
N ASN A 191 23.53 19.73 11.71
CA ASN A 191 23.19 19.93 13.12
C ASN A 191 23.95 18.99 14.08
N GLY A 192 24.71 18.03 13.55
CA GLY A 192 25.34 16.98 14.34
C GLY A 192 24.32 15.96 14.87
N PHE A 193 24.79 15.03 15.69
CA PHE A 193 23.99 13.90 16.18
C PHE A 193 23.69 14.02 17.67
N ILE A 194 22.44 13.77 18.09
CA ILE A 194 22.04 13.70 19.51
C ILE A 194 22.87 12.62 20.25
N GLN A 195 23.38 12.96 21.45
CA GLN A 195 24.32 12.13 22.21
C GLN A 195 23.71 11.40 23.42
N GLY A 196 22.38 11.47 23.63
CA GLY A 196 21.76 10.63 24.67
C GLY A 196 20.32 10.95 25.04
N ALA A 197 19.98 12.22 25.26
CA ALA A 197 18.61 12.59 25.62
C ALA A 197 17.71 12.63 24.37
N PRO A 198 16.50 12.02 24.41
CA PRO A 198 15.48 12.23 23.39
C PRO A 198 15.15 13.73 23.28
N MET A 199 14.76 14.17 22.09
CA MET A 199 14.43 15.55 21.82
C MET A 199 12.92 15.80 21.85
N LYS A 200 12.53 17.02 22.21
CA LYS A 200 11.14 17.45 22.08
C LYS A 200 10.93 17.95 20.65
N PRO A 201 9.97 17.40 19.90
CA PRO A 201 9.65 17.93 18.58
C PRO A 201 9.04 19.34 18.70
N VAL A 202 9.28 20.16 17.68
CA VAL A 202 8.76 21.53 17.60
C VAL A 202 7.48 21.51 16.78
N GLU A 203 6.40 22.04 17.35
CA GLU A 203 5.13 22.21 16.64
C GLU A 203 5.22 23.34 15.63
N ILE A 204 4.79 23.09 14.40
CA ILE A 204 4.63 24.12 13.37
C ILE A 204 3.30 24.82 13.62
N LYS A 205 3.35 26.07 14.07
CA LYS A 205 2.15 26.90 14.25
C LYS A 205 1.45 27.14 12.91
N THR A 206 0.14 27.34 12.94
CA THR A 206 -0.70 27.49 11.74
C THR A 206 -1.82 28.48 12.02
N GLN A 207 -2.23 29.21 10.99
CA GLN A 207 -3.44 30.03 11.00
C GLN A 207 -4.67 29.24 10.50
N CYS A 208 -4.45 28.12 9.81
CA CYS A 208 -5.51 27.21 9.36
C CYS A 208 -6.26 26.61 10.56
N SER A 209 -7.59 26.59 10.47
CA SER A 209 -8.47 25.96 11.48
C SER A 209 -8.73 24.48 11.23
N GLY A 210 -8.58 24.01 9.98
CA GLY A 210 -8.73 22.60 9.61
C GLY A 210 -7.46 21.79 9.83
N ILE A 211 -7.56 20.46 9.66
CA ILE A 211 -6.41 19.56 9.69
C ILE A 211 -5.44 19.87 8.53
N ARG A 212 -4.14 19.74 8.79
CA ARG A 212 -3.08 19.84 7.78
C ARG A 212 -2.64 18.43 7.41
N MET A 213 -2.84 18.06 6.15
CA MET A 213 -2.60 16.71 5.63
C MET A 213 -1.43 16.71 4.64
N ASP A 214 -0.83 15.52 4.45
CA ASP A 214 0.24 15.27 3.47
C ASP A 214 1.38 16.31 3.52
N PRO A 215 2.09 16.47 4.65
CA PRO A 215 3.16 17.47 4.78
C PRO A 215 4.45 17.00 4.08
N LYS A 216 5.10 17.88 3.30
CA LYS A 216 6.37 17.58 2.60
C LYS A 216 7.36 18.74 2.64
N ILE A 217 8.62 18.42 2.91
CA ILE A 217 9.74 19.36 2.90
C ILE A 217 10.09 19.68 1.44
N SER A 218 10.34 20.96 1.13
CA SER A 218 10.90 21.34 -0.17
C SER A 218 12.34 20.83 -0.27
N PRO A 219 12.70 20.01 -1.28
CA PRO A 219 14.06 19.50 -1.43
C PRO A 219 15.08 20.58 -1.77
N GLY A 220 14.66 21.63 -2.49
CA GLY A 220 15.53 22.74 -2.87
C GLY A 220 15.74 23.75 -1.73
N ASP A 221 14.81 23.84 -0.79
CA ASP A 221 14.92 24.71 0.39
C ASP A 221 14.18 24.12 1.60
N PRO A 222 14.89 23.51 2.57
CA PRO A 222 14.26 22.82 3.69
C PRO A 222 13.59 23.76 4.71
N SER A 223 13.68 25.08 4.54
CA SER A 223 12.90 26.02 5.34
C SER A 223 11.42 26.02 4.95
N PHE A 224 11.08 25.57 3.73
CA PHE A 224 9.71 25.53 3.22
C PHE A 224 9.08 24.14 3.32
N ILE A 225 7.82 24.11 3.73
CA ILE A 225 6.98 22.91 3.83
C ILE A 225 5.67 23.19 3.12
N ALA A 226 5.25 22.28 2.25
CA ALA A 226 3.90 22.27 1.68
C ALA A 226 3.01 21.28 2.43
N PHE A 227 1.72 21.57 2.45
CA PHE A 227 0.69 20.70 3.01
C PHE A 227 -0.67 21.02 2.40
N ILE A 228 -1.63 20.12 2.59
CA ILE A 228 -3.03 20.31 2.21
C ILE A 228 -3.83 20.78 3.42
N ASN A 229 -4.65 21.81 3.24
CA ASN A 229 -5.66 22.21 4.21
C ASN A 229 -6.96 22.57 3.48
N ASN A 230 -8.06 21.95 3.91
CA ASN A 230 -9.39 22.11 3.30
C ASN A 230 -9.36 21.97 1.77
N ASN A 231 -8.73 20.89 1.27
CA ASN A 231 -8.62 20.56 -0.15
C ASN A 231 -7.88 21.57 -1.04
N ASP A 232 -7.10 22.48 -0.44
CA ASP A 232 -6.19 23.37 -1.15
C ASP A 232 -4.75 23.23 -0.67
N LEU A 233 -3.82 23.64 -1.53
CA LEU A 233 -2.38 23.61 -1.30
C LEU A 233 -1.94 24.86 -0.55
N TRP A 234 -1.12 24.65 0.48
CA TRP A 234 -0.54 25.68 1.32
C TRP A 234 0.96 25.47 1.44
N VAL A 235 1.67 26.56 1.75
CA VAL A 235 3.08 26.53 2.09
C VAL A 235 3.32 27.29 3.39
N THR A 236 4.25 26.80 4.21
CA THR A 236 4.77 27.51 5.37
C THR A 236 6.28 27.49 5.40
N ASN A 237 6.88 28.56 5.90
CA ASN A 237 8.30 28.62 6.20
C ASN A 237 8.50 28.42 7.71
N ILE A 238 9.25 27.39 8.11
CA ILE A 238 9.43 27.03 9.54
C ILE A 238 10.36 27.97 10.30
N GLU A 239 11.13 28.80 9.60
CA GLU A 239 12.07 29.75 10.20
C GLU A 239 11.43 31.12 10.41
N THR A 240 10.68 31.61 9.42
CA THR A 240 9.98 32.90 9.50
C THR A 240 8.60 32.78 10.14
N GLY A 241 7.99 31.59 10.08
CA GLY A 241 6.61 31.34 10.48
C GLY A 241 5.57 31.89 9.49
N GLU A 242 6.00 32.37 8.31
CA GLU A 242 5.08 32.78 7.25
C GLU A 242 4.29 31.57 6.74
N GLU A 243 2.99 31.75 6.52
CA GLU A 243 2.10 30.72 5.99
C GLU A 243 1.22 31.35 4.91
N ARG A 244 1.18 30.72 3.72
CA ARG A 244 0.49 31.23 2.54
C ARG A 244 -0.30 30.13 1.85
N ARG A 245 -1.56 30.42 1.55
CA ARG A 245 -2.41 29.60 0.68
C ARG A 245 -1.99 29.80 -0.78
N LEU A 246 -1.80 28.72 -1.51
CA LEU A 246 -1.38 28.76 -2.92
C LEU A 246 -2.58 28.61 -3.86
N THR A 247 -3.50 27.69 -3.56
CA THR A 247 -4.67 27.42 -4.41
C THR A 247 -5.97 27.83 -3.72
N PHE A 248 -6.98 28.18 -4.52
CA PHE A 248 -8.26 28.71 -4.05
C PHE A 248 -9.44 27.97 -4.70
N CYS A 249 -9.27 26.68 -4.96
CA CYS A 249 -10.24 25.87 -5.70
C CYS A 249 -11.43 25.50 -4.81
N HIS A 250 -11.17 25.24 -3.53
CA HIS A 250 -12.17 24.92 -2.52
C HIS A 250 -12.57 26.19 -1.76
N LYS A 251 -13.87 26.42 -1.59
CA LYS A 251 -14.42 27.59 -0.87
C LYS A 251 -14.42 27.42 0.66
N GLY A 252 -13.98 26.26 1.15
CA GLY A 252 -13.94 25.95 2.58
C GLY A 252 -15.30 25.58 3.15
N LEU A 253 -16.24 25.15 2.29
CA LEU A 253 -17.53 24.64 2.73
C LEU A 253 -17.38 23.17 3.13
N ASN A 254 -18.05 22.76 4.21
CA ASN A 254 -18.05 21.35 4.64
C ASN A 254 -18.90 20.45 3.72
N ASN A 255 -19.68 21.03 2.80
CA ASN A 255 -20.59 20.29 1.94
C ASN A 255 -19.94 19.95 0.59
N VAL A 256 -19.51 18.70 0.45
CA VAL A 256 -18.90 18.13 -0.78
C VAL A 256 -19.79 18.28 -2.02
N LYS A 257 -21.10 18.45 -1.86
CA LYS A 257 -22.02 18.70 -2.97
C LYS A 257 -21.86 20.11 -3.57
N GLU A 258 -21.58 21.10 -2.74
CA GLU A 258 -21.53 22.52 -3.12
C GLU A 258 -20.11 23.02 -3.45
N ASP A 259 -19.09 22.25 -3.05
CA ASP A 259 -17.68 22.59 -3.17
C ASP A 259 -16.86 21.37 -3.67
N PRO A 260 -17.01 20.98 -4.96
CA PRO A 260 -16.49 19.71 -5.48
C PRO A 260 -15.05 19.77 -5.99
N LYS A 261 -14.39 20.93 -5.91
CA LYS A 261 -13.06 21.15 -6.47
C LYS A 261 -11.99 20.99 -5.41
N SER A 262 -10.86 20.42 -5.79
CA SER A 262 -9.70 20.27 -4.93
C SER A 262 -8.39 20.46 -5.70
N ALA A 263 -7.32 20.80 -4.99
CA ALA A 263 -6.00 20.97 -5.54
C ALA A 263 -4.94 20.32 -4.65
N GLY A 264 -4.06 19.53 -5.24
CA GLY A 264 -3.01 18.80 -4.53
C GLY A 264 -3.47 17.53 -3.82
N VAL A 265 -4.71 17.08 -4.05
CA VAL A 265 -5.34 15.93 -3.39
C VAL A 265 -5.57 14.80 -4.38
N ALA A 266 -5.24 13.57 -3.99
CA ALA A 266 -5.65 12.38 -4.73
C ALA A 266 -7.10 12.00 -4.39
N THR A 267 -7.95 11.75 -5.37
CA THR A 267 -9.36 11.36 -5.16
C THR A 267 -9.52 9.94 -4.65
N PHE A 268 -10.76 9.56 -4.28
CA PHE A 268 -11.09 8.24 -3.75
C PHE A 268 -10.51 7.08 -4.59
N VAL A 269 -10.80 7.04 -5.89
CA VAL A 269 -10.33 5.96 -6.78
C VAL A 269 -8.81 5.95 -6.91
N ILE A 270 -8.17 7.12 -6.95
CA ILE A 270 -6.70 7.21 -7.04
C ILE A 270 -6.04 6.68 -5.76
N GLN A 271 -6.60 7.01 -4.59
CA GLN A 271 -6.11 6.49 -3.31
C GLN A 271 -6.38 5.00 -3.15
N GLU A 272 -7.59 4.55 -3.51
CA GLU A 272 -8.02 3.17 -3.29
C GLU A 272 -7.44 2.23 -4.35
N GLU A 273 -7.49 2.55 -5.64
CA GLU A 273 -7.19 1.58 -6.71
C GLU A 273 -5.84 1.75 -7.41
N PHE A 274 -5.15 2.87 -7.13
CA PHE A 274 -3.84 3.17 -7.71
C PHE A 274 -2.74 3.35 -6.65
N ASP A 275 -3.06 3.24 -5.35
CA ASP A 275 -2.12 3.43 -4.24
C ASP A 275 -1.35 4.78 -4.32
N ARG A 276 -1.98 5.83 -4.87
CA ARG A 276 -1.42 7.20 -4.88
C ARG A 276 -2.17 8.05 -3.87
N PHE A 277 -1.45 8.50 -2.84
CA PHE A 277 -2.04 9.22 -1.70
C PHE A 277 -1.75 10.72 -1.68
N THR A 278 -1.22 11.26 -2.77
CA THR A 278 -0.85 12.67 -2.89
C THR A 278 -1.16 13.18 -4.30
N GLY A 279 -1.52 14.46 -4.42
CA GLY A 279 -1.75 15.15 -5.69
C GLY A 279 -0.79 16.30 -5.93
N TYR A 280 0.33 16.42 -5.19
CA TYR A 280 1.30 17.49 -5.41
C TYR A 280 2.76 17.04 -5.21
N TRP A 281 3.69 17.69 -5.91
CA TRP A 281 5.11 17.32 -5.95
C TRP A 281 6.01 18.55 -6.03
N TRP A 282 6.88 18.72 -5.04
CA TRP A 282 7.94 19.74 -5.06
C TRP A 282 8.92 19.47 -6.20
N SER A 283 9.29 20.51 -6.93
CA SER A 283 10.48 20.48 -7.77
C SER A 283 11.71 20.35 -6.87
N PRO A 284 12.68 19.50 -7.22
CA PRO A 284 13.94 19.42 -6.50
C PRO A 284 14.84 20.63 -6.78
N ALA A 285 14.58 21.38 -7.85
CA ALA A 285 15.32 22.59 -8.18
C ALA A 285 14.73 23.81 -7.47
N ALA A 286 15.61 24.66 -6.96
CA ALA A 286 15.30 25.98 -6.41
C ALA A 286 16.32 26.99 -6.97
N PRO A 287 16.20 27.39 -8.25
CA PRO A 287 17.14 28.33 -8.86
C PRO A 287 17.19 29.64 -8.06
N GLU A 288 18.40 30.16 -7.88
CA GLU A 288 18.61 31.47 -7.29
C GLU A 288 18.35 32.56 -8.35
N ASP A 289 17.52 33.52 -7.97
CA ASP A 289 17.17 34.66 -8.82
C ASP A 289 18.29 35.71 -8.79
N ALA A 290 18.32 36.60 -9.79
CA ALA A 290 19.38 37.63 -9.92
C ALA A 290 19.51 38.54 -8.67
N ASP A 291 18.42 38.71 -7.92
CA ASP A 291 18.35 39.53 -6.72
C ASP A 291 18.71 38.76 -5.42
N GLY A 292 19.22 37.52 -5.55
CA GLY A 292 19.56 36.65 -4.41
C GLY A 292 18.36 35.94 -3.78
N GLY A 293 17.17 36.10 -4.39
CA GLY A 293 15.96 35.34 -4.08
C GLY A 293 15.99 33.92 -4.63
N ARG A 294 14.89 33.19 -4.47
CA ARG A 294 14.72 31.85 -5.04
C ARG A 294 13.32 31.67 -5.62
N THR A 295 13.25 30.89 -6.69
CA THR A 295 11.98 30.44 -7.26
C THR A 295 11.77 28.96 -6.92
N LEU A 296 10.75 28.67 -6.10
CA LEU A 296 10.32 27.31 -5.79
C LEU A 296 9.11 26.93 -6.65
N GLN A 297 9.02 25.66 -7.04
CA GLN A 297 7.95 25.16 -7.90
C GLN A 297 7.28 23.91 -7.32
N LEU A 298 5.96 23.85 -7.46
CA LEU A 298 5.10 22.74 -7.04
C LEU A 298 4.22 22.32 -8.21
N LEU A 299 4.42 21.12 -8.74
CA LEU A 299 3.45 20.49 -9.62
C LEU A 299 2.28 20.03 -8.76
N TYR A 300 1.04 20.27 -9.21
CA TYR A 300 -0.13 19.73 -8.53
C TYR A 300 -1.23 19.33 -9.52
N GLU A 301 -2.03 18.37 -9.10
CA GLU A 301 -3.27 17.98 -9.76
C GLU A 301 -4.42 18.83 -9.21
N GLU A 302 -5.16 19.47 -10.09
CA GLU A 302 -6.45 20.08 -9.81
C GLU A 302 -7.55 19.14 -10.27
N VAL A 303 -8.58 18.98 -9.44
CA VAL A 303 -9.67 18.04 -9.66
C VAL A 303 -11.02 18.73 -9.52
N ASP A 304 -11.96 18.38 -10.39
CA ASP A 304 -13.38 18.73 -10.29
C ASP A 304 -14.25 17.46 -10.25
N GLU A 305 -14.85 17.18 -9.09
CA GLU A 305 -15.75 16.05 -8.86
C GLU A 305 -17.24 16.41 -9.08
N SER A 306 -17.57 17.54 -9.71
CA SER A 306 -18.95 18.02 -9.88
C SER A 306 -19.89 16.98 -10.46
N GLU A 307 -19.41 16.29 -11.50
CA GLU A 307 -20.14 15.29 -12.29
C GLU A 307 -20.03 13.87 -11.73
N VAL A 308 -19.24 13.68 -10.66
CA VAL A 308 -19.10 12.38 -9.99
C VAL A 308 -20.32 12.15 -9.11
N GLU A 309 -20.87 10.95 -9.18
CA GLU A 309 -22.05 10.56 -8.40
C GLU A 309 -21.81 10.72 -6.89
N ILE A 310 -22.89 11.05 -6.19
CA ILE A 310 -22.88 11.22 -4.74
C ILE A 310 -23.60 10.03 -4.10
N ILE A 311 -22.93 9.44 -3.11
CA ILE A 311 -23.51 8.43 -2.23
C ILE A 311 -23.49 8.90 -0.78
N HIS A 312 -24.27 8.22 0.05
CA HIS A 312 -24.36 8.50 1.48
C HIS A 312 -23.95 7.24 2.25
N VAL A 313 -22.94 7.37 3.11
CA VAL A 313 -22.46 6.29 3.99
C VAL A 313 -22.78 6.68 5.43
N SER A 314 -23.25 5.74 6.25
CA SER A 314 -23.59 6.04 7.65
C SER A 314 -22.40 6.67 8.39
N SER A 315 -22.68 7.73 9.17
CA SER A 315 -21.65 8.42 9.93
C SER A 315 -21.21 7.58 11.15
N PRO A 316 -19.93 7.61 11.56
CA PRO A 316 -19.47 6.88 12.74
C PRO A 316 -20.15 7.29 14.05
N ALA A 317 -20.62 8.55 14.15
CA ALA A 317 -21.41 9.03 15.28
C ALA A 317 -22.86 8.55 15.16
N LEU A 318 -23.08 7.25 15.41
CA LEU A 318 -24.37 6.57 15.17
C LEU A 318 -25.56 7.23 15.87
N GLU A 319 -25.35 7.83 17.05
CA GLU A 319 -26.36 8.56 17.81
C GLU A 319 -26.91 9.79 17.07
N GLU A 320 -26.10 10.39 16.20
CA GLU A 320 -26.54 11.53 15.38
C GLU A 320 -27.51 11.10 14.27
N ARG A 321 -27.50 9.82 13.88
CA ARG A 321 -28.32 9.26 12.80
C ARG A 321 -28.18 10.04 11.48
N LYS A 322 -26.94 10.44 11.19
CA LYS A 322 -26.55 11.11 9.94
C LYS A 322 -25.80 10.16 9.01
N ALA A 323 -25.66 10.61 7.76
CA ALA A 323 -24.78 9.99 6.79
C ALA A 323 -23.80 11.04 6.26
N ASP A 324 -22.57 10.59 6.01
CA ASP A 324 -21.54 11.35 5.35
C ASP A 324 -21.70 11.23 3.85
N VAL A 325 -21.37 12.30 3.15
CA VAL A 325 -21.52 12.43 1.69
C VAL A 325 -20.19 12.11 1.03
N TYR A 326 -20.20 11.22 0.04
CA TYR A 326 -19.01 10.82 -0.71
C TYR A 326 -19.22 11.00 -2.21
N ARG A 327 -18.16 11.44 -2.90
CA ARG A 327 -18.03 11.31 -4.35
C ARG A 327 -17.54 9.91 -4.65
N TYR A 328 -18.35 9.13 -5.36
CA TYR A 328 -18.05 7.73 -5.65
C TYR A 328 -18.36 7.41 -7.11
N PRO A 329 -17.34 7.34 -7.98
CA PRO A 329 -17.54 6.98 -9.38
C PRO A 329 -17.73 5.46 -9.47
N ARG A 330 -18.99 5.01 -9.45
CA ARG A 330 -19.29 3.60 -9.76
C ARG A 330 -18.96 3.28 -11.22
N THR A 331 -18.67 2.02 -11.53
CA THR A 331 -18.35 1.57 -12.89
C THR A 331 -19.39 2.02 -13.92
N GLY A 332 -18.91 2.48 -15.08
CA GLY A 332 -19.70 3.08 -16.15
C GLY A 332 -20.10 4.54 -15.92
N SER A 333 -20.00 5.08 -14.69
CA SER A 333 -20.26 6.50 -14.42
C SER A 333 -19.04 7.39 -14.74
N LYS A 334 -19.14 8.70 -14.49
CA LYS A 334 -18.05 9.65 -14.77
C LYS A 334 -17.02 9.65 -13.64
N ASN A 335 -15.74 9.60 -14.02
CA ASN A 335 -14.65 9.98 -13.12
C ASN A 335 -14.55 11.51 -12.98
N PRO A 336 -13.77 12.01 -12.00
CA PRO A 336 -13.47 13.43 -11.88
C PRO A 336 -12.80 14.00 -13.13
N GLN A 337 -13.04 15.28 -13.42
CA GLN A 337 -12.20 16.01 -14.39
C GLN A 337 -10.88 16.37 -13.72
N ILE A 338 -9.77 16.15 -14.42
CA ILE A 338 -8.42 16.34 -13.88
C ILE A 338 -7.59 17.26 -14.78
N SER A 339 -6.67 18.00 -14.16
CA SER A 339 -5.66 18.79 -14.87
C SER A 339 -4.39 18.90 -14.02
N LEU A 340 -3.23 18.96 -14.67
CA LEU A 340 -1.97 19.31 -14.01
C LEU A 340 -1.74 20.82 -14.10
N LYS A 341 -1.31 21.39 -12.97
CA LYS A 341 -0.99 22.81 -12.82
C LYS A 341 0.34 22.98 -12.07
N LEU A 342 0.89 24.19 -12.13
CA LEU A 342 2.17 24.51 -11.51
C LEU A 342 2.02 25.75 -10.61
N ALA A 343 2.34 25.63 -9.33
CA ALA A 343 2.45 26.76 -8.42
C ALA A 343 3.91 27.22 -8.35
N GLU A 344 4.17 28.48 -8.65
CA GLU A 344 5.48 29.12 -8.59
C GLU A 344 5.52 30.11 -7.42
N ILE A 345 6.55 30.01 -6.58
CA ILE A 345 6.71 30.78 -5.35
C ILE A 345 8.06 31.50 -5.42
N GLN A 346 8.04 32.83 -5.48
CA GLN A 346 9.26 33.63 -5.44
C GLN A 346 9.52 34.11 -4.03
N THR A 347 10.75 33.96 -3.57
CA THR A 347 11.19 34.36 -2.23
C THR A 347 12.30 35.38 -2.31
N ASP A 348 12.42 36.25 -1.30
CA ASP A 348 13.62 37.06 -1.14
C ASP A 348 14.78 36.22 -0.56
N GLN A 349 15.95 36.85 -0.45
CA GLN A 349 17.16 36.27 0.17
C GLN A 349 16.99 35.87 1.66
N HIS A 350 15.89 36.28 2.30
CA HIS A 350 15.57 35.97 3.70
C HIS A 350 14.48 34.90 3.83
N GLY A 351 14.05 34.29 2.72
CA GLY A 351 13.01 33.26 2.71
C GLY A 351 11.60 33.81 2.94
N LYS A 352 11.39 35.12 2.76
CA LYS A 352 10.04 35.71 2.77
C LYS A 352 9.42 35.55 1.38
N ILE A 353 8.15 35.18 1.34
CA ILE A 353 7.46 34.98 0.06
C ILE A 353 7.08 36.35 -0.54
N ILE A 354 7.67 36.68 -1.69
CA ILE A 354 7.39 37.90 -2.44
C ILE A 354 6.10 37.73 -3.25
N SER A 355 6.03 36.65 -4.03
CA SER A 355 4.91 36.35 -4.92
C SER A 355 4.60 34.86 -4.92
N ALA A 356 3.36 34.51 -5.23
CA ALA A 356 2.95 33.14 -5.51
C ALA A 356 1.95 33.18 -6.66
N GLN A 357 2.21 32.44 -7.73
CA GLN A 357 1.40 32.43 -8.95
C GLN A 357 1.11 30.99 -9.37
N ASN A 358 -0.15 30.71 -9.68
CA ASN A 358 -0.55 29.44 -10.28
C ASN A 358 -0.51 29.58 -11.80
N LYS A 359 -0.01 28.54 -12.46
CA LYS A 359 0.12 28.42 -13.91
C LYS A 359 -0.63 27.17 -14.38
N GLU A 360 -1.22 27.27 -15.56
CA GLU A 360 -2.00 26.21 -16.21
C GLU A 360 -1.29 25.73 -17.46
N LEU A 361 -1.56 24.51 -17.92
CA LEU A 361 -1.06 24.04 -19.21
C LEU A 361 -1.49 24.99 -20.34
N VAL A 362 -0.62 25.17 -21.33
CA VAL A 362 -0.88 26.03 -22.51
C VAL A 362 -2.20 25.74 -23.21
N LEU A 363 -2.64 24.48 -23.19
CA LEU A 363 -3.95 24.02 -23.66
C LEU A 363 -4.58 23.12 -22.59
N PRO A 364 -5.91 22.87 -22.63
CA PRO A 364 -6.57 22.03 -21.65
C PRO A 364 -5.96 20.62 -21.62
N PHE A 365 -5.90 20.02 -20.43
CA PHE A 365 -5.29 18.69 -20.24
C PHE A 365 -5.89 17.64 -21.17
N THR A 366 -7.21 17.62 -21.32
CA THR A 366 -7.94 16.69 -22.21
C THR A 366 -7.68 16.93 -23.69
N THR A 367 -7.25 18.14 -24.08
CA THR A 367 -6.82 18.44 -25.45
C THR A 367 -5.39 17.95 -25.69
N LEU A 368 -4.47 18.16 -24.75
CA LEU A 368 -3.07 17.71 -24.87
C LEU A 368 -2.94 16.18 -24.76
N PHE A 369 -3.79 15.55 -23.96
CA PHE A 369 -3.75 14.11 -23.70
C PHE A 369 -5.13 13.49 -23.89
N PRO A 370 -5.62 13.40 -25.15
CA PRO A 370 -6.92 12.82 -25.43
C PRO A 370 -6.98 11.35 -25.01
N GLY A 371 -8.09 10.96 -24.38
CA GLY A 371 -8.32 9.59 -23.92
C GLY A 371 -7.67 9.22 -22.58
N VAL A 372 -6.88 10.12 -21.97
CA VAL A 372 -6.36 9.93 -20.61
C VAL A 372 -7.45 10.17 -19.58
N GLU A 373 -7.62 9.21 -18.68
CA GLU A 373 -8.62 9.21 -17.61
C GLU A 373 -7.97 9.35 -16.23
N TYR A 374 -6.78 8.77 -16.02
CA TYR A 374 -6.12 8.72 -14.73
C TYR A 374 -4.67 9.22 -14.78
N ILE A 375 -4.31 10.09 -13.84
CA ILE A 375 -2.90 10.35 -13.49
C ILE A 375 -2.49 9.34 -12.42
N ALA A 376 -1.82 8.27 -12.84
CA ALA A 376 -1.40 7.18 -11.99
C ALA A 376 -0.22 7.57 -11.07
N ARG A 377 0.80 8.23 -11.61
CA ARG A 377 1.97 8.74 -10.87
C ARG A 377 2.40 10.08 -11.46
N ALA A 378 3.07 10.90 -10.67
CA ALA A 378 3.77 12.08 -11.16
C ALA A 378 4.93 12.45 -10.25
N GLY A 379 5.78 13.36 -10.71
CA GLY A 379 6.93 13.86 -9.96
C GLY A 379 7.80 14.76 -10.82
N TRP A 380 9.09 14.81 -10.48
CA TRP A 380 10.09 15.60 -11.19
C TRP A 380 11.31 14.77 -11.56
N THR A 381 11.98 15.14 -12.65
CA THR A 381 13.34 14.68 -12.91
C THR A 381 14.26 15.22 -11.81
N ARG A 382 15.36 14.51 -11.53
CA ARG A 382 16.23 14.82 -10.39
C ARG A 382 16.90 16.20 -10.45
N ASP A 383 17.05 16.74 -11.65
CA ASP A 383 17.56 18.08 -11.94
C ASP A 383 16.47 19.16 -11.95
N GLY A 384 15.19 18.78 -11.78
CA GLY A 384 14.03 19.67 -11.82
C GLY A 384 13.72 20.24 -13.20
N LYS A 385 14.36 19.74 -14.26
CA LYS A 385 14.19 20.25 -15.64
C LYS A 385 12.82 19.92 -16.23
N PHE A 386 12.25 18.77 -15.87
CA PHE A 386 10.93 18.35 -16.30
C PHE A 386 10.13 17.85 -15.10
N ALA A 387 8.86 18.25 -15.04
CA ALA A 387 7.85 17.43 -14.37
C ALA A 387 7.62 16.16 -15.20
N TRP A 388 7.17 15.08 -14.58
CA TRP A 388 6.75 13.87 -15.29
C TRP A 388 5.44 13.33 -14.74
N ALA A 389 4.70 12.63 -15.59
CA ALA A 389 3.46 11.96 -15.22
C ALA A 389 3.32 10.61 -15.93
N VAL A 390 2.72 9.64 -15.24
CA VAL A 390 2.27 8.36 -15.79
C VAL A 390 0.77 8.46 -15.97
N LEU A 391 0.34 8.41 -17.23
CA LEU A 391 -1.04 8.60 -17.65
C LEU A 391 -1.63 7.26 -18.09
N LEU A 392 -2.88 7.01 -17.71
CA LEU A 392 -3.64 5.83 -18.15
C LEU A 392 -4.92 6.25 -18.85
N ASP A 393 -5.27 5.47 -19.87
CA ASP A 393 -6.61 5.51 -20.44
C ASP A 393 -7.65 4.87 -19.51
N ARG A 394 -8.93 5.04 -19.82
CA ARG A 394 -10.03 4.51 -19.01
C ARG A 394 -10.03 2.99 -18.90
N SER A 395 -9.70 2.28 -19.98
CA SER A 395 -9.65 0.80 -19.98
C SER A 395 -8.43 0.26 -19.24
N GLN A 396 -7.47 1.12 -18.90
CA GLN A 396 -6.21 0.78 -18.24
C GLN A 396 -5.42 -0.24 -19.04
N GLN A 397 -5.41 -0.09 -20.37
CA GLN A 397 -4.68 -0.92 -21.34
C GLN A 397 -3.63 -0.13 -22.11
N LYS A 398 -3.62 1.20 -21.95
CA LYS A 398 -2.63 2.12 -22.49
C LYS A 398 -2.03 2.96 -21.37
N LEU A 399 -0.71 2.85 -21.21
CA LEU A 399 0.09 3.69 -20.32
C LEU A 399 1.00 4.61 -21.13
N GLN A 400 1.11 5.87 -20.72
CA GLN A 400 2.05 6.83 -21.27
C GLN A 400 2.88 7.47 -20.15
N LEU A 401 4.20 7.43 -20.26
CA LEU A 401 5.11 8.22 -19.44
C LEU A 401 5.45 9.50 -20.18
N VAL A 402 5.09 10.64 -19.59
CA VAL A 402 5.19 11.96 -20.23
C VAL A 402 6.08 12.87 -19.42
N LEU A 403 6.97 13.61 -20.08
CA LEU A 403 7.70 14.74 -19.51
C LEU A 403 7.01 16.06 -19.86
N LEU A 404 6.93 16.95 -18.88
CA LEU A 404 6.27 18.25 -18.95
C LEU A 404 7.29 19.33 -18.57
N PRO A 405 7.81 20.10 -19.54
CA PRO A 405 8.68 21.24 -19.24
C PRO A 405 7.92 22.29 -18.42
N PRO A 406 8.51 22.93 -17.40
CA PRO A 406 7.84 24.00 -16.64
C PRO A 406 7.33 25.15 -17.50
N ALA A 407 8.01 25.45 -18.61
CA ALA A 407 7.60 26.48 -19.57
C ALA A 407 6.27 26.15 -20.28
N LEU A 408 5.82 24.90 -20.27
CA LEU A 408 4.51 24.49 -20.80
C LEU A 408 3.35 25.03 -19.95
N PHE A 409 3.64 25.46 -18.72
CA PHE A 409 2.67 26.05 -17.81
C PHE A 409 2.77 27.58 -17.86
N ILE A 410 1.68 28.23 -18.23
CA ILE A 410 1.58 29.69 -18.39
C ILE A 410 0.59 30.30 -17.39
N ALA A 411 0.74 31.58 -17.10
CA ALA A 411 -0.06 32.30 -16.11
C ALA A 411 -1.43 32.80 -16.63
N ALA A 412 -1.88 32.26 -17.77
CA ALA A 412 -3.11 32.64 -18.45
C ALA A 412 -3.82 31.38 -18.94
N SER A 413 -5.12 31.26 -18.66
CA SER A 413 -5.95 30.18 -19.23
C SER A 413 -6.23 30.45 -20.71
N VAL A 414 -6.69 29.43 -21.43
CA VAL A 414 -6.98 29.55 -22.88
C VAL A 414 -8.02 30.62 -23.22
N ASP A 415 -8.92 30.95 -22.29
CA ASP A 415 -9.94 31.98 -22.47
C ASP A 415 -9.43 33.40 -22.13
N ASP A 416 -8.24 33.52 -21.54
CA ASP A 416 -7.65 34.80 -21.16
C ASP A 416 -7.18 35.59 -22.41
N PRO A 417 -7.49 36.89 -22.52
CA PRO A 417 -6.93 37.75 -23.57
C PRO A 417 -5.39 37.82 -23.60
N GLN A 418 -4.72 37.57 -22.47
CA GLN A 418 -3.25 37.56 -22.36
C GLN A 418 -2.62 36.24 -22.81
N TRP A 419 -3.43 35.23 -23.16
CA TRP A 419 -2.93 33.92 -23.56
C TRP A 419 -1.97 34.00 -24.75
N GLU A 420 -2.30 34.79 -25.79
CA GLU A 420 -1.43 34.96 -26.96
C GLU A 420 -0.06 35.54 -26.59
N GLU A 421 -0.01 36.53 -25.70
CA GLU A 421 1.24 37.14 -25.23
C GLU A 421 2.12 36.10 -24.49
N HIS A 422 1.51 35.27 -23.66
CA HIS A 422 2.21 34.19 -22.96
C HIS A 422 2.73 33.11 -23.91
N VAL A 423 1.97 32.74 -24.94
CA VAL A 423 2.41 31.78 -25.96
C VAL A 423 3.53 32.35 -26.82
N GLU A 424 3.44 33.61 -27.22
CA GLU A 424 4.51 34.30 -27.97
C GLU A 424 5.81 34.43 -27.14
N ALA A 425 5.70 34.56 -25.82
CA ALA A 425 6.85 34.61 -24.90
C ALA A 425 7.47 33.23 -24.60
N MET A 426 6.82 32.14 -24.98
CA MET A 426 7.29 30.79 -24.68
C MET A 426 8.51 30.41 -25.55
N PRO A 427 9.55 29.77 -24.98
CA PRO A 427 10.69 29.33 -25.77
C PRO A 427 10.31 28.37 -26.90
N GLU A 428 11.04 28.43 -28.01
CA GLU A 428 10.84 27.51 -29.14
C GLU A 428 11.04 26.05 -28.71
N GLY A 429 10.18 25.16 -29.23
CA GLY A 429 10.26 23.72 -29.01
C GLY A 429 9.65 23.21 -27.70
N VAL A 430 9.06 24.08 -26.87
CA VAL A 430 8.36 23.67 -25.65
C VAL A 430 7.09 22.88 -26.00
N GLN A 431 7.06 21.61 -25.59
CA GLN A 431 5.94 20.69 -25.75
C GLN A 431 6.00 19.56 -24.71
N PRO A 432 4.90 18.81 -24.51
CA PRO A 432 4.97 17.56 -23.78
C PRO A 432 5.74 16.50 -24.58
N PHE A 433 6.48 15.64 -23.87
CA PHE A 433 7.26 14.56 -24.49
C PHE A 433 6.79 13.21 -23.95
N ILE A 434 6.11 12.40 -24.77
CA ILE A 434 5.73 11.03 -24.42
C ILE A 434 6.96 10.14 -24.65
N VAL A 435 7.70 9.89 -23.57
CA VAL A 435 9.00 9.20 -23.61
C VAL A 435 8.90 7.69 -23.55
N TYR A 436 7.75 7.17 -23.13
CA TYR A 436 7.44 5.74 -23.16
C TYR A 436 5.93 5.51 -23.30
N GLU A 437 5.55 4.46 -24.02
CA GLU A 437 4.17 4.02 -24.17
C GLU A 437 4.11 2.49 -24.08
N GLU A 438 3.19 1.99 -23.26
CA GLU A 438 2.95 0.56 -23.07
C GLU A 438 1.48 0.24 -23.39
N LEU A 439 1.29 -0.84 -24.14
CA LEU A 439 -0.02 -1.38 -24.52
C LEU A 439 -0.13 -2.83 -24.08
N THR A 440 -1.34 -3.24 -23.70
CA THR A 440 -1.63 -4.61 -23.27
C THR A 440 -3.03 -5.03 -23.63
N ASP A 441 -3.21 -6.32 -23.89
CA ASP A 441 -4.50 -6.95 -24.10
C ASP A 441 -5.10 -7.51 -22.79
N ILE A 442 -4.44 -7.31 -21.64
CA ILE A 442 -4.92 -7.70 -20.31
C ILE A 442 -5.31 -6.44 -19.52
N TRP A 443 -4.37 -5.85 -18.79
CA TRP A 443 -4.47 -4.56 -18.09
C TRP A 443 -3.06 -4.11 -17.64
N ILE A 444 -2.91 -2.82 -17.34
CA ILE A 444 -1.69 -2.25 -16.81
C ILE A 444 -1.67 -2.30 -15.28
N ASN A 445 -0.67 -2.97 -14.73
CA ASN A 445 -0.35 -2.94 -13.32
C ASN A 445 0.56 -1.73 -13.01
N VAL A 446 -0.03 -0.64 -12.50
CA VAL A 446 0.74 0.55 -12.10
C VAL A 446 1.77 0.22 -11.04
N HIS A 447 2.98 0.77 -11.22
CA HIS A 447 4.12 0.58 -10.34
C HIS A 447 4.78 1.90 -9.94
N ASP A 448 5.68 1.82 -8.95
CA ASP A 448 6.39 2.99 -8.39
C ASP A 448 7.79 3.20 -9.01
N ILE A 449 8.25 2.27 -9.86
CA ILE A 449 9.60 2.32 -10.44
C ILE A 449 9.67 3.29 -11.63
N PHE A 450 10.31 4.43 -11.41
CA PHE A 450 10.85 5.32 -12.45
C PHE A 450 12.15 5.92 -11.95
N TYR A 451 13.25 5.71 -12.66
CA TYR A 451 14.54 6.30 -12.31
C TYR A 451 15.14 7.05 -13.50
N PRO A 452 14.90 8.37 -13.61
CA PRO A 452 15.55 9.19 -14.62
C PRO A 452 17.01 9.46 -14.22
N PHE A 453 17.95 9.17 -15.13
CA PHE A 453 19.33 9.61 -14.98
C PHE A 453 19.42 11.13 -15.22
N ILE A 454 20.44 11.77 -14.64
CA ILE A 454 20.71 13.18 -14.91
C ILE A 454 21.07 13.33 -16.38
N GLN A 455 20.40 14.24 -17.08
CA GLN A 455 20.63 14.47 -18.50
C GLN A 455 22.00 15.10 -18.73
N THR A 456 22.81 14.50 -19.61
CA THR A 456 24.07 15.09 -20.07
C THR A 456 23.90 15.97 -21.30
N THR A 457 22.83 15.76 -22.05
CA THR A 457 22.48 16.49 -23.27
C THR A 457 20.98 16.84 -23.25
N ASN A 458 20.59 17.87 -24.00
CA ASN A 458 19.20 18.36 -23.97
C ASN A 458 18.24 17.62 -24.91
N ASP A 459 18.79 16.77 -25.77
CA ASP A 459 18.11 16.09 -26.88
C ASP A 459 17.68 14.66 -26.55
N LYS A 460 17.98 14.15 -25.35
CA LYS A 460 17.57 12.80 -24.93
C LYS A 460 17.46 12.65 -23.42
N ILE A 461 16.69 11.65 -23.02
CA ILE A 461 16.57 11.20 -21.63
C ILE A 461 16.83 9.70 -21.56
N THR A 462 17.65 9.29 -20.60
CA THR A 462 17.84 7.87 -20.24
C THR A 462 17.23 7.61 -18.88
N PHE A 463 16.52 6.50 -18.72
CA PHE A 463 15.87 6.13 -17.47
C PHE A 463 15.79 4.60 -17.30
N LEU A 464 15.60 4.17 -16.05
CA LEU A 464 15.20 2.79 -15.74
C LEU A 464 13.68 2.74 -15.55
N TRP A 465 13.07 1.73 -16.14
CA TRP A 465 11.64 1.48 -16.13
C TRP A 465 11.38 -0.02 -15.93
N VAL A 466 10.14 -0.39 -15.61
CA VAL A 466 9.70 -1.79 -15.66
C VAL A 466 8.54 -1.96 -16.62
N ASN A 467 8.49 -3.10 -17.31
CA ASN A 467 7.39 -3.42 -18.20
C ASN A 467 6.99 -4.87 -17.97
N GLU A 468 5.69 -5.11 -17.89
CA GLU A 468 5.11 -6.45 -17.77
C GLU A 468 4.51 -6.94 -19.10
N SER A 469 3.95 -6.04 -19.90
CA SER A 469 3.18 -6.37 -21.11
C SER A 469 4.02 -7.01 -22.23
N GLN A 470 5.33 -6.74 -22.31
CA GLN A 470 6.20 -7.29 -23.36
C GLN A 470 6.41 -8.79 -23.27
N THR A 471 6.56 -9.32 -22.05
CA THR A 471 6.91 -10.73 -21.82
C THR A 471 5.83 -11.50 -21.07
N GLY A 472 4.90 -10.79 -20.42
CA GLY A 472 3.95 -11.33 -19.45
C GLY A 472 4.50 -11.39 -18.02
N PHE A 473 5.74 -10.96 -17.78
CA PHE A 473 6.34 -10.79 -16.45
C PHE A 473 7.01 -9.42 -16.33
N CYS A 474 6.91 -8.82 -15.14
CA CYS A 474 7.51 -7.51 -14.87
C CYS A 474 9.05 -7.60 -14.85
N HIS A 475 9.71 -6.91 -15.78
CA HIS A 475 11.17 -6.88 -15.89
C HIS A 475 11.71 -5.45 -16.00
N LEU A 476 12.99 -5.28 -15.67
CA LEU A 476 13.69 -4.00 -15.71
C LEU A 476 14.27 -3.73 -17.10
N TYR A 477 14.12 -2.49 -17.56
CA TYR A 477 14.64 -2.00 -18.83
C TYR A 477 15.39 -0.69 -18.60
N ARG A 478 16.48 -0.48 -19.34
CA ARG A 478 17.11 0.83 -19.50
C ARG A 478 16.70 1.38 -20.86
N ILE A 479 16.03 2.53 -20.85
CA ILE A 479 15.43 3.12 -22.04
C ILE A 479 16.06 4.50 -22.27
N THR A 480 16.41 4.80 -23.51
CA THR A 480 16.84 6.12 -23.96
C THR A 480 15.88 6.62 -25.03
N SER A 481 15.22 7.75 -24.77
CA SER A 481 14.26 8.38 -25.69
C SER A 481 14.79 9.73 -26.17
N LEU A 482 14.64 10.01 -27.46
CA LEU A 482 15.06 11.28 -28.05
C LEU A 482 13.99 12.36 -27.84
N LEU A 483 14.38 13.47 -27.25
CA LEU A 483 13.56 14.65 -27.01
C LEU A 483 13.65 15.58 -28.22
N GLN A 484 13.09 15.14 -29.34
CA GLN A 484 13.03 15.95 -30.56
C GLN A 484 11.83 16.89 -30.48
N PRO A 485 12.03 18.22 -30.47
CA PRO A 485 10.91 19.13 -30.49
C PRO A 485 10.19 19.04 -31.84
N GLY A 486 8.89 18.74 -31.85
CA GLY A 486 8.04 19.08 -32.99
C GLY A 486 8.10 20.59 -33.29
N CYS A 487 8.21 20.95 -34.57
CA CYS A 487 8.03 22.33 -35.02
C CYS A 487 6.53 22.68 -34.97
N GLN A 488 6.03 23.06 -33.81
CA GLN A 488 4.62 23.40 -33.64
C GLN A 488 4.45 24.72 -32.90
N GLN A 489 3.69 25.63 -33.52
CA GLN A 489 3.26 26.88 -32.91
C GLN A 489 1.91 26.64 -32.25
N TRP A 490 1.79 26.98 -30.96
CA TRP A 490 0.57 26.76 -30.22
C TRP A 490 -0.54 27.71 -30.68
N THR A 491 -1.72 27.15 -30.94
CA THR A 491 -2.93 27.90 -31.31
C THR A 491 -4.10 27.39 -30.48
N ARG A 492 -5.10 28.25 -30.21
CA ARG A 492 -6.30 27.88 -29.43
C ARG A 492 -7.06 26.67 -30.01
N GLU A 493 -7.02 26.49 -31.33
CA GLU A 493 -7.71 25.40 -32.05
C GLU A 493 -6.84 24.16 -32.26
N TYR A 494 -5.63 24.12 -31.66
CA TYR A 494 -4.73 23.00 -31.84
C TYR A 494 -5.32 21.71 -31.24
N SER A 495 -5.35 20.67 -32.05
CA SER A 495 -5.73 19.32 -31.65
C SER A 495 -4.59 18.39 -32.02
N PRO A 496 -3.88 17.79 -31.04
CA PRO A 496 -2.81 16.87 -31.35
C PRO A 496 -3.34 15.61 -32.05
N ALA A 497 -2.58 15.11 -33.02
CA ALA A 497 -2.71 13.74 -33.49
C ALA A 497 -2.11 12.76 -32.46
N ASP A 498 -2.51 11.49 -32.53
CA ASP A 498 -2.14 10.45 -31.55
C ASP A 498 -0.61 10.31 -31.32
N ASP A 499 0.20 10.61 -32.34
CA ASP A 499 1.66 10.46 -32.30
C ASP A 499 2.43 11.80 -32.19
N ASP A 500 1.76 12.95 -32.11
CA ASP A 500 2.42 14.28 -32.19
C ASP A 500 3.49 14.50 -31.11
N PHE A 501 3.29 13.93 -29.93
CA PHE A 501 4.19 14.08 -28.77
C PHE A 501 5.05 12.85 -28.52
N LYS A 502 4.93 11.81 -29.37
CA LYS A 502 5.61 10.53 -29.17
C LYS A 502 7.09 10.63 -29.50
N CYS A 503 7.94 10.40 -28.50
CA CYS A 503 9.38 10.41 -28.67
C CYS A 503 9.87 9.09 -29.27
N PRO A 504 10.77 9.11 -30.27
CA PRO A 504 11.39 7.89 -30.73
C PRO A 504 12.36 7.35 -29.67
N ILE A 505 12.29 6.04 -29.44
CA ILE A 505 13.20 5.31 -28.56
C ILE A 505 14.51 5.07 -29.34
N GLU A 506 15.62 5.67 -28.87
CA GLU A 506 16.97 5.45 -29.41
C GLU A 506 17.47 4.05 -29.04
N GLU A 507 17.23 3.64 -27.79
CA GLU A 507 17.74 2.39 -27.25
C GLU A 507 16.82 1.86 -26.15
N GLU A 508 16.55 0.55 -26.17
CA GLU A 508 15.85 -0.17 -25.11
C GLU A 508 16.62 -1.44 -24.76
N VAL A 509 17.25 -1.46 -23.59
CA VAL A 509 18.09 -2.56 -23.11
C VAL A 509 17.38 -3.33 -22.00
N THR A 510 17.08 -4.60 -22.25
CA THR A 510 16.53 -5.52 -21.24
C THR A 510 17.58 -5.85 -20.19
N LEU A 511 17.28 -5.57 -18.92
CA LEU A 511 18.20 -5.78 -17.79
C LEU A 511 17.93 -7.10 -17.06
N THR A 512 16.67 -7.52 -17.03
CA THR A 512 16.23 -8.78 -16.42
C THR A 512 15.26 -9.51 -17.34
N SER A 513 15.24 -10.85 -17.27
CA SER A 513 14.33 -11.68 -18.07
C SER A 513 14.11 -13.06 -17.44
N GLY A 514 13.00 -13.71 -17.78
CA GLY A 514 12.67 -15.09 -17.40
C GLY A 514 11.21 -15.24 -16.97
N GLU A 515 10.82 -16.44 -16.53
CA GLU A 515 9.46 -16.70 -16.01
C GLU A 515 9.35 -16.34 -14.51
N TRP A 516 9.61 -15.08 -14.19
CA TRP A 516 9.59 -14.53 -12.83
C TRP A 516 9.48 -13.00 -12.90
N GLU A 517 9.08 -12.32 -11.82
CA GLU A 517 8.83 -10.88 -11.85
C GLU A 517 9.73 -10.08 -10.89
N VAL A 518 10.07 -8.87 -11.32
CA VAL A 518 10.60 -7.80 -10.47
C VAL A 518 9.44 -7.19 -9.68
N LEU A 519 9.62 -7.03 -8.37
CA LEU A 519 8.62 -6.42 -7.50
C LEU A 519 8.64 -4.90 -7.69
N ALA A 520 7.52 -4.34 -8.12
CA ALA A 520 7.42 -2.93 -8.49
C ALA A 520 6.29 -2.17 -7.75
N ARG A 521 5.59 -2.85 -6.84
CA ARG A 521 4.39 -2.34 -6.15
C ARG A 521 4.55 -2.38 -4.64
N HIS A 522 3.67 -1.65 -3.96
CA HIS A 522 3.52 -1.65 -2.51
C HIS A 522 4.82 -1.32 -1.75
N GLY A 523 5.52 -0.29 -2.22
CA GLY A 523 6.78 0.16 -1.61
C GLY A 523 8.02 -0.64 -2.05
N SER A 524 7.85 -1.68 -2.87
CA SER A 524 8.98 -2.27 -3.60
C SER A 524 9.52 -1.25 -4.58
N LYS A 525 10.83 -1.01 -4.52
CA LYS A 525 11.53 -0.02 -5.33
C LYS A 525 12.88 -0.58 -5.79
N ILE A 526 13.51 0.17 -6.69
CA ILE A 526 14.90 -0.07 -7.07
C ILE A 526 15.84 0.89 -6.35
N TRP A 527 17.08 0.47 -6.19
CA TRP A 527 18.17 1.33 -5.74
C TRP A 527 19.28 1.30 -6.79
N VAL A 528 19.70 2.47 -7.27
CA VAL A 528 20.64 2.59 -8.39
C VAL A 528 21.94 3.17 -7.88
N ASN A 529 23.03 2.44 -8.11
CA ASN A 529 24.38 2.91 -7.87
C ASN A 529 24.99 3.41 -9.19
N GLU A 530 25.03 4.73 -9.36
CA GLU A 530 25.56 5.34 -10.57
C GLU A 530 27.09 5.26 -10.71
N GLU A 531 27.81 5.06 -9.62
CA GLU A 531 29.27 4.92 -9.64
C GLU A 531 29.68 3.54 -10.15
N THR A 532 29.01 2.49 -9.65
CA THR A 532 29.29 1.08 -10.01
C THR A 532 28.45 0.56 -11.16
N LYS A 533 27.50 1.36 -11.66
CA LYS A 533 26.58 1.01 -12.75
C LYS A 533 25.69 -0.20 -12.44
N LEU A 534 25.26 -0.32 -11.18
CA LEU A 534 24.45 -1.42 -10.67
C LEU A 534 23.05 -0.96 -10.28
N VAL A 535 22.05 -1.81 -10.50
CA VAL A 535 20.70 -1.65 -9.98
C VAL A 535 20.34 -2.82 -9.07
N TYR A 536 19.86 -2.49 -7.87
CA TYR A 536 19.38 -3.42 -6.86
C TYR A 536 17.86 -3.42 -6.87
N PHE A 537 17.25 -4.59 -6.79
CA PHE A 537 15.80 -4.75 -6.88
C PHE A 537 15.34 -6.02 -6.16
N GLN A 538 14.05 -6.10 -5.83
CA GLN A 538 13.45 -7.31 -5.28
C GLN A 538 12.72 -8.10 -6.38
N GLY A 539 12.65 -9.43 -6.28
CA GLY A 539 11.98 -10.27 -7.29
C GLY A 539 11.73 -11.71 -6.85
N THR A 540 11.09 -12.47 -7.74
CA THR A 540 10.67 -13.87 -7.52
C THR A 540 11.51 -14.89 -8.32
N LYS A 541 12.71 -14.50 -8.79
CA LYS A 541 13.56 -15.33 -9.67
C LYS A 541 13.82 -16.74 -9.15
N ASP A 542 14.14 -16.89 -7.86
CA ASP A 542 14.41 -18.20 -7.27
C ASP A 542 13.13 -19.02 -7.05
N THR A 543 12.02 -18.38 -6.68
CA THR A 543 10.70 -19.02 -6.47
C THR A 543 9.60 -17.95 -6.30
N PRO A 544 8.35 -18.19 -6.74
CA PRO A 544 7.22 -17.30 -6.46
C PRO A 544 6.85 -17.20 -4.98
N LEU A 545 7.32 -18.14 -4.15
CA LEU A 545 7.03 -18.19 -2.71
C LEU A 545 7.99 -17.33 -1.86
N GLU A 546 9.09 -16.84 -2.43
CA GLU A 546 10.14 -16.11 -1.69
C GLU A 546 10.52 -14.84 -2.45
N HIS A 547 10.45 -13.70 -1.77
CA HIS A 547 11.01 -12.46 -2.27
C HIS A 547 12.48 -12.39 -1.91
N HIS A 548 13.33 -12.08 -2.89
CA HIS A 548 14.76 -11.92 -2.66
C HIS A 548 15.27 -10.59 -3.20
N LEU A 549 16.38 -10.11 -2.63
CA LEU A 549 17.12 -8.97 -3.13
C LEU A 549 18.14 -9.46 -4.17
N TYR A 550 18.15 -8.80 -5.32
CA TYR A 550 19.06 -9.06 -6.43
C TYR A 550 19.80 -7.79 -6.84
N VAL A 551 20.88 -7.98 -7.60
CA VAL A 551 21.62 -6.92 -8.26
C VAL A 551 22.00 -7.33 -9.68
N VAL A 552 21.97 -6.38 -10.61
CA VAL A 552 22.44 -6.55 -12.00
C VAL A 552 23.08 -5.23 -12.49
N SER A 553 23.99 -5.31 -13.47
CA SER A 553 24.49 -4.12 -14.14
C SER A 553 23.46 -3.56 -15.11
N TYR A 554 23.27 -2.25 -15.12
CA TYR A 554 22.43 -1.58 -16.12
C TYR A 554 23.22 -1.08 -17.34
N GLU A 555 24.55 -1.18 -17.34
CA GLU A 555 25.41 -0.80 -18.46
C GLU A 555 25.81 -2.01 -19.30
N SER A 556 26.13 -3.13 -18.67
CA SER A 556 26.43 -4.41 -19.33
C SER A 556 25.66 -5.52 -18.64
N PRO A 557 24.35 -5.68 -18.95
CA PRO A 557 23.49 -6.66 -18.28
C PRO A 557 24.08 -8.06 -18.41
N GLY A 558 24.36 -8.67 -17.25
CA GLY A 558 24.95 -9.99 -17.13
C GLY A 558 24.11 -10.88 -16.22
N GLU A 559 24.77 -11.73 -15.45
CA GLU A 559 24.08 -12.58 -14.49
C GLU A 559 23.47 -11.75 -13.35
N THR A 560 22.17 -11.92 -13.12
CA THR A 560 21.50 -11.37 -11.94
C THR A 560 21.94 -12.13 -10.69
N VAL A 561 22.59 -11.44 -9.76
CA VAL A 561 23.16 -12.01 -8.53
C VAL A 561 22.20 -11.83 -7.36
N ARG A 562 21.86 -12.91 -6.66
CA ARG A 562 21.05 -12.88 -5.43
C ARG A 562 21.91 -12.52 -4.20
N LEU A 563 21.37 -11.66 -3.34
CA LEU A 563 22.06 -11.15 -2.13
C LEU A 563 21.47 -11.67 -0.81
N THR A 564 20.22 -12.12 -0.81
CA THR A 564 19.57 -12.70 0.38
C THR A 564 19.72 -14.22 0.41
N LYS A 565 19.52 -14.86 1.58
CA LYS A 565 19.67 -16.31 1.77
C LYS A 565 18.36 -17.04 1.41
N PRO A 566 18.37 -18.21 0.75
CA PRO A 566 17.12 -18.89 0.42
C PRO A 566 16.49 -19.54 1.66
N GLY A 567 15.20 -19.89 1.56
CA GLY A 567 14.42 -20.47 2.66
C GLY A 567 13.65 -19.44 3.50
N PHE A 568 13.66 -18.17 3.10
CA PHE A 568 12.92 -17.08 3.72
C PHE A 568 12.44 -16.10 2.63
N SER A 569 11.24 -15.53 2.78
CA SER A 569 10.85 -14.34 2.03
C SER A 569 11.39 -13.07 2.71
N HIS A 570 11.95 -12.16 1.91
CA HIS A 570 12.64 -10.96 2.39
C HIS A 570 11.95 -9.69 1.89
N SER A 571 11.75 -8.74 2.80
CA SER A 571 11.60 -7.33 2.44
C SER A 571 12.88 -6.58 2.78
N CYS A 572 13.37 -5.76 1.84
CA CYS A 572 14.69 -5.14 1.95
C CYS A 572 14.65 -3.62 1.81
N SER A 573 15.58 -2.95 2.49
CA SER A 573 15.89 -1.53 2.29
C SER A 573 17.40 -1.35 2.15
N VAL A 574 17.85 -0.78 1.03
CA VAL A 574 19.26 -0.51 0.74
C VAL A 574 19.61 0.93 1.11
N SER A 575 20.78 1.13 1.73
CA SER A 575 21.29 2.45 2.11
C SER A 575 21.50 3.35 0.88
N GLN A 576 21.37 4.67 1.02
CA GLN A 576 21.58 5.63 -0.07
C GLN A 576 22.98 5.54 -0.71
N ASN A 577 24.01 5.26 0.09
CA ASN A 577 25.39 5.06 -0.38
C ASN A 577 25.67 3.61 -0.83
N ILE A 578 24.65 2.74 -0.78
CA ILE A 578 24.65 1.37 -1.32
C ILE A 578 25.75 0.47 -0.71
N ASN A 579 26.15 0.75 0.53
CA ASN A 579 27.15 -0.03 1.26
C ASN A 579 26.52 -1.03 2.25
N ASN A 580 25.26 -0.83 2.63
CA ASN A 580 24.53 -1.67 3.56
C ASN A 580 23.10 -1.89 3.05
N TYR A 581 22.52 -3.03 3.41
CA TYR A 581 21.09 -3.26 3.29
C TYR A 581 20.55 -3.87 4.57
N ILE A 582 19.29 -3.59 4.86
CA ILE A 582 18.51 -4.26 5.90
C ILE A 582 17.60 -5.23 5.18
N SER A 583 17.50 -6.43 5.72
CA SER A 583 16.51 -7.40 5.32
C SER A 583 15.74 -7.83 6.56
N TYR A 584 14.42 -7.87 6.42
CA TYR A 584 13.54 -8.42 7.44
C TYR A 584 12.62 -9.45 6.80
N SER A 585 12.48 -10.59 7.47
CA SER A 585 11.52 -11.63 7.11
C SER A 585 10.21 -11.30 7.80
N GLU A 586 9.29 -10.66 7.08
CA GLU A 586 8.04 -10.21 7.67
C GLU A 586 6.94 -11.28 7.64
N THR A 587 5.93 -11.04 8.46
CA THR A 587 4.57 -11.58 8.24
C THR A 587 3.95 -10.57 7.28
N GLU A 588 3.83 -10.91 6.00
CA GLU A 588 3.49 -9.90 4.98
C GLU A 588 2.15 -9.19 5.28
N PHE A 589 2.21 -7.85 5.39
CA PHE A 589 1.04 -6.97 5.49
C PHE A 589 0.47 -6.68 4.09
N TRP A 590 0.07 -7.71 3.33
CA TRP A 590 -0.64 -7.47 2.07
C TRP A 590 -2.07 -6.99 2.32
N SER A 591 -2.47 -5.93 1.61
CA SER A 591 -3.88 -5.55 1.45
C SER A 591 -4.60 -6.69 0.73
N TYR A 592 -5.75 -7.15 1.24
CA TYR A 592 -6.54 -8.18 0.56
C TYR A 592 -7.31 -7.52 -0.59
N ARG A 593 -6.68 -7.37 -1.76
CA ARG A 593 -7.29 -6.89 -3.02
C ARG A 593 -7.04 -7.87 -4.18
N PRO A 594 -7.59 -9.09 -4.23
CA PRO A 594 -7.48 -9.92 -5.45
C PRO A 594 -7.95 -9.10 -6.67
N PRO A 595 -7.33 -9.20 -7.85
CA PRO A 595 -6.24 -10.12 -8.24
C PRO A 595 -4.82 -9.79 -7.70
N LEU A 596 -4.66 -8.75 -6.87
CA LEU A 596 -3.37 -8.28 -6.35
C LEU A 596 -2.85 -9.01 -5.10
N VAL A 597 -3.27 -10.25 -4.83
CA VAL A 597 -2.92 -10.94 -3.57
C VAL A 597 -2.39 -12.34 -3.82
N GLN A 598 -1.25 -12.66 -3.21
CA GLN A 598 -0.73 -14.01 -3.00
C GLN A 598 -0.71 -14.29 -1.49
N LEU A 599 -1.43 -15.32 -1.02
CA LEU A 599 -1.50 -15.70 0.39
C LEU A 599 -0.49 -16.78 0.77
N VAL A 600 -0.25 -17.71 -0.15
CA VAL A 600 0.63 -18.87 -0.02
C VAL A 600 2.02 -18.47 -0.47
N ASN A 601 2.86 -18.12 0.51
CA ASN A 601 4.27 -17.82 0.32
C ASN A 601 5.03 -18.17 1.61
N ASN A 602 6.35 -18.25 1.54
CA ASN A 602 7.21 -18.64 2.66
C ASN A 602 7.53 -17.43 3.57
N SER A 603 6.47 -16.82 4.09
CA SER A 603 6.49 -15.81 5.15
C SER A 603 5.82 -16.36 6.41
N TYR A 604 6.13 -15.78 7.57
CA TYR A 604 5.35 -16.12 8.78
C TYR A 604 3.87 -15.75 8.53
N LYS A 605 2.92 -16.56 9.03
CA LYS A 605 1.46 -16.30 8.92
C LYS A 605 0.77 -16.14 10.28
N GLY A 606 1.45 -16.50 11.37
CA GLY A 606 0.87 -16.62 12.72
C GLY A 606 0.52 -15.31 13.42
N VAL A 607 0.74 -14.14 12.81
CA VAL A 607 0.19 -12.86 13.31
C VAL A 607 -1.19 -12.61 12.70
N LYS A 608 -1.25 -12.39 11.37
CA LYS A 608 -2.49 -12.04 10.66
C LYS A 608 -3.49 -13.18 10.57
N TYR A 609 -3.00 -14.42 10.46
CA TYR A 609 -3.81 -15.63 10.28
C TYR A 609 -3.84 -16.50 11.53
N LEU A 610 -3.58 -15.93 12.72
CA LEU A 610 -3.66 -16.64 13.99
C LEU A 610 -4.97 -17.44 14.13
N ARG A 611 -6.09 -16.85 13.69
CA ARG A 611 -7.42 -17.51 13.67
C ARG A 611 -7.44 -18.85 12.92
N LEU A 612 -6.63 -19.01 11.87
CA LEU A 612 -6.55 -20.26 11.11
C LEU A 612 -5.88 -21.36 11.96
N ASN A 613 -4.88 -21.00 12.76
CA ASN A 613 -4.28 -21.91 13.73
C ASN A 613 -5.25 -22.27 14.86
N THR A 614 -6.07 -21.31 15.32
CA THR A 614 -7.13 -21.59 16.31
C THR A 614 -8.14 -22.60 15.77
N LEU A 615 -8.58 -22.46 14.51
CA LEU A 615 -9.44 -23.45 13.85
C LEU A 615 -8.79 -24.84 13.81
N ALA A 616 -7.51 -24.91 13.42
CA ALA A 616 -6.76 -26.17 13.40
C ALA A 616 -6.65 -26.80 14.80
N SER A 617 -6.44 -25.99 15.84
CA SER A 617 -6.36 -26.48 17.24
C SER A 617 -7.67 -27.08 17.76
N LEU A 618 -8.80 -26.71 17.17
CA LEU A 618 -10.13 -27.25 17.49
C LEU A 618 -10.51 -28.44 16.61
N GLY A 619 -9.63 -28.86 15.69
CA GLY A 619 -9.79 -30.04 14.85
C GLY A 619 -10.37 -29.78 13.45
N TYR A 620 -10.42 -28.53 12.99
CA TYR A 620 -10.75 -28.21 11.59
C TYR A 620 -9.51 -28.31 10.69
N ALA A 621 -9.64 -28.99 9.55
CA ALA A 621 -8.65 -28.85 8.48
C ALA A 621 -8.84 -27.48 7.79
N VAL A 622 -7.78 -26.68 7.72
CA VAL A 622 -7.80 -25.36 7.09
C VAL A 622 -6.91 -25.39 5.85
N VAL A 623 -7.49 -25.07 4.69
CA VAL A 623 -6.80 -25.08 3.40
C VAL A 623 -6.89 -23.68 2.79
N VAL A 624 -5.77 -23.18 2.26
CA VAL A 624 -5.66 -21.93 1.51
C VAL A 624 -4.97 -22.23 0.20
N ILE A 625 -5.56 -21.80 -0.91
CA ILE A 625 -5.05 -22.04 -2.27
C ILE A 625 -5.02 -20.70 -3.00
N ASP A 626 -3.89 -20.36 -3.58
CA ASP A 626 -3.79 -19.27 -4.55
C ASP A 626 -4.12 -19.80 -5.95
N GLY A 627 -5.38 -19.61 -6.36
CA GLY A 627 -5.86 -19.96 -7.70
C GLY A 627 -5.41 -18.96 -8.77
N ARG A 628 -5.73 -19.24 -10.03
CA ARG A 628 -5.52 -18.30 -11.15
C ARG A 628 -6.19 -16.96 -10.84
N GLY A 629 -5.51 -15.88 -11.20
CA GLY A 629 -5.89 -14.53 -10.80
C GLY A 629 -5.14 -13.98 -9.58
N SER A 630 -4.41 -14.79 -8.80
CA SER A 630 -3.50 -14.24 -7.79
C SER A 630 -2.24 -13.63 -8.42
N CYS A 631 -1.56 -12.75 -7.68
CA CYS A 631 -0.37 -12.04 -8.16
C CYS A 631 0.93 -12.87 -8.00
N GLN A 632 2.09 -12.28 -8.35
CA GLN A 632 3.43 -12.89 -8.20
C GLN A 632 3.73 -14.06 -9.15
N ARG A 633 2.97 -14.16 -10.24
CA ARG A 633 3.00 -15.25 -11.23
C ARG A 633 2.91 -14.75 -12.68
N GLY A 634 3.09 -13.44 -12.88
CA GLY A 634 2.98 -12.78 -14.19
C GLY A 634 1.55 -12.52 -14.66
N LEU A 635 1.41 -11.55 -15.58
CA LEU A 635 0.16 -11.00 -16.08
C LEU A 635 -0.77 -12.04 -16.71
N LYS A 636 -0.24 -13.09 -17.35
CA LYS A 636 -1.08 -14.14 -17.94
C LYS A 636 -1.80 -14.98 -16.88
N PHE A 637 -1.13 -15.23 -15.75
CA PHE A 637 -1.73 -15.97 -14.64
C PHE A 637 -2.78 -15.11 -13.93
N GLU A 638 -2.50 -13.81 -13.76
CA GLU A 638 -3.41 -12.82 -13.20
C GLU A 638 -4.63 -12.58 -14.12
N GLY A 639 -4.37 -12.43 -15.43
CA GLY A 639 -5.32 -12.14 -16.50
C GLY A 639 -6.35 -13.23 -16.79
N ALA A 640 -6.22 -14.41 -16.15
CA ALA A 640 -7.20 -15.48 -16.26
C ALA A 640 -8.62 -15.05 -15.84
N LEU A 641 -8.72 -14.01 -15.00
CA LEU A 641 -9.98 -13.45 -14.51
C LEU A 641 -10.58 -12.36 -15.41
N LYS A 642 -9.87 -11.92 -16.47
CA LYS A 642 -10.33 -10.83 -17.33
C LYS A 642 -11.74 -11.13 -17.85
N ASN A 643 -12.65 -10.23 -17.53
CA ASN A 643 -14.08 -10.25 -17.87
C ASN A 643 -14.87 -11.41 -17.25
N LYS A 644 -14.30 -12.17 -16.31
CA LYS A 644 -14.84 -13.45 -15.80
C LYS A 644 -14.66 -13.67 -14.28
N MET A 645 -14.53 -12.60 -13.49
CA MET A 645 -14.43 -12.70 -12.03
C MET A 645 -15.56 -13.54 -11.42
N GLY A 646 -15.22 -14.46 -10.53
CA GLY A 646 -16.12 -15.39 -9.84
C GLY A 646 -16.41 -16.71 -10.57
N GLN A 647 -15.92 -16.88 -11.80
CA GLN A 647 -16.20 -18.06 -12.63
C GLN A 647 -15.07 -19.11 -12.59
N VAL A 648 -13.81 -18.67 -12.52
CA VAL A 648 -12.63 -19.53 -12.71
C VAL A 648 -12.06 -20.00 -11.37
N GLU A 649 -12.13 -19.14 -10.37
CA GLU A 649 -11.47 -19.24 -9.08
C GLU A 649 -11.97 -20.45 -8.29
N ILE A 650 -13.28 -20.67 -8.28
CA ILE A 650 -13.91 -21.78 -7.55
C ILE A 650 -13.49 -23.14 -8.11
N GLU A 651 -13.20 -23.22 -9.40
CA GLU A 651 -12.70 -24.46 -10.01
C GLU A 651 -11.33 -24.81 -9.44
N ASP A 652 -10.41 -23.84 -9.38
CA ASP A 652 -9.07 -24.02 -8.82
C ASP A 652 -9.11 -24.34 -7.31
N GLN A 653 -10.02 -23.70 -6.55
CA GLN A 653 -10.22 -24.01 -5.13
C GLN A 653 -10.69 -25.46 -4.92
N VAL A 654 -11.62 -25.94 -5.76
CA VAL A 654 -12.14 -27.32 -5.66
C VAL A 654 -11.08 -28.33 -6.09
N GLU A 655 -10.35 -28.06 -7.16
CA GLU A 655 -9.26 -28.93 -7.63
C GLU A 655 -8.17 -29.09 -6.55
N GLY A 656 -7.70 -27.97 -5.98
CA GLY A 656 -6.72 -28.02 -4.90
C GLY A 656 -7.26 -28.71 -3.64
N LEU A 657 -8.54 -28.52 -3.30
CA LEU A 657 -9.15 -29.21 -2.17
C LEU A 657 -9.26 -30.73 -2.39
N GLN A 658 -9.64 -31.15 -3.60
CA GLN A 658 -9.67 -32.57 -4.00
C GLN A 658 -8.28 -33.19 -3.92
N TYR A 659 -7.26 -32.49 -4.43
CA TYR A 659 -5.87 -32.91 -4.31
C TYR A 659 -5.46 -33.11 -2.84
N VAL A 660 -5.78 -32.18 -1.95
CA VAL A 660 -5.46 -32.31 -0.50
C VAL A 660 -6.22 -33.49 0.10
N ALA A 661 -7.50 -33.68 -0.22
CA ALA A 661 -8.28 -34.80 0.30
C ALA A 661 -7.72 -36.16 -0.16
N GLU A 662 -7.33 -36.26 -1.42
CA GLU A 662 -6.74 -37.47 -1.99
C GLU A 662 -5.39 -37.83 -1.38
N ASN A 663 -4.55 -36.83 -1.07
CA ASN A 663 -3.19 -37.08 -0.58
C ASN A 663 -3.13 -37.30 0.94
N TYR A 664 -3.93 -36.56 1.72
CA TYR A 664 -3.77 -36.54 3.18
C TYR A 664 -4.80 -37.40 3.94
N LYS A 665 -5.87 -37.85 3.27
CA LYS A 665 -6.89 -38.80 3.77
C LYS A 665 -7.63 -38.44 5.07
N PHE A 666 -7.33 -37.29 5.70
CA PHE A 666 -8.04 -36.77 6.86
C PHE A 666 -9.09 -35.69 6.52
N ILE A 667 -9.24 -35.33 5.24
CA ILE A 667 -10.23 -34.34 4.79
C ILE A 667 -11.58 -35.01 4.60
N ASP A 668 -12.58 -34.57 5.35
CA ASP A 668 -13.96 -34.98 5.17
C ASP A 668 -14.66 -34.09 4.13
N MET A 669 -14.67 -34.55 2.87
CA MET A 669 -15.30 -33.84 1.75
C MET A 669 -16.83 -33.70 1.88
N SER A 670 -17.47 -34.40 2.84
CA SER A 670 -18.89 -34.20 3.12
C SER A 670 -19.17 -32.96 3.99
N ARG A 671 -18.14 -32.40 4.63
CA ARG A 671 -18.22 -31.26 5.57
C ARG A 671 -17.19 -30.18 5.24
N VAL A 672 -17.39 -29.51 4.10
CA VAL A 672 -16.54 -28.39 3.66
C VAL A 672 -17.25 -27.05 3.87
N ALA A 673 -16.55 -26.10 4.49
CA ALA A 673 -16.95 -24.70 4.59
C ALA A 673 -16.05 -23.82 3.72
N ILE A 674 -16.62 -22.75 3.16
CA ILE A 674 -15.86 -21.68 2.49
C ILE A 674 -16.04 -20.37 3.25
N HIS A 675 -14.94 -19.66 3.46
CA HIS A 675 -14.93 -18.40 4.19
C HIS A 675 -13.88 -17.44 3.64
N GLY A 676 -14.26 -16.18 3.46
CA GLY A 676 -13.36 -15.08 3.14
C GLY A 676 -13.98 -13.72 3.43
N TRP A 677 -13.14 -12.69 3.30
CA TRP A 677 -13.52 -11.28 3.44
C TRP A 677 -13.31 -10.54 2.12
N SER A 678 -14.06 -9.47 1.88
CA SER A 678 -14.00 -8.68 0.64
C SER A 678 -14.22 -9.58 -0.59
N TYR A 679 -13.28 -9.62 -1.54
CA TYR A 679 -13.30 -10.56 -2.66
C TYR A 679 -13.46 -12.04 -2.25
N GLY A 680 -12.89 -12.44 -1.11
CA GLY A 680 -13.04 -13.79 -0.57
C GLY A 680 -14.46 -14.04 -0.03
N GLY A 681 -15.14 -12.98 0.40
CA GLY A 681 -16.57 -13.02 0.73
C GLY A 681 -17.40 -13.23 -0.54
N PHE A 682 -17.07 -12.51 -1.62
CA PHE A 682 -17.65 -12.74 -2.95
C PHE A 682 -17.43 -14.18 -3.43
N LEU A 683 -16.20 -14.70 -3.36
CA LEU A 683 -15.91 -16.10 -3.70
C LEU A 683 -16.61 -17.11 -2.77
N SER A 684 -16.82 -16.77 -1.49
CA SER A 684 -17.59 -17.63 -0.59
C SER A 684 -19.05 -17.77 -1.04
N LEU A 685 -19.65 -16.69 -1.56
CA LEU A 685 -20.98 -16.75 -2.18
C LEU A 685 -20.93 -17.58 -3.48
N MET A 686 -19.93 -17.36 -4.34
CA MET A 686 -19.80 -18.09 -5.61
C MET A 686 -19.58 -19.59 -5.41
N GLY A 687 -18.79 -19.99 -4.42
CA GLY A 687 -18.61 -21.40 -4.05
C GLY A 687 -19.94 -22.07 -3.71
N LEU A 688 -20.78 -21.39 -2.92
CA LEU A 688 -22.10 -21.93 -2.53
C LEU A 688 -23.10 -21.96 -3.70
N ILE A 689 -22.97 -21.05 -4.68
CA ILE A 689 -23.81 -21.00 -5.87
C ILE A 689 -23.41 -22.07 -6.89
N HIS A 690 -22.13 -22.14 -7.23
CA HIS A 690 -21.62 -22.97 -8.32
C HIS A 690 -21.29 -24.41 -7.90
N ARG A 691 -20.99 -24.64 -6.62
CA ARG A 691 -20.58 -25.95 -6.08
C ARG A 691 -21.25 -26.28 -4.73
N PRO A 692 -22.60 -26.21 -4.61
CA PRO A 692 -23.32 -26.51 -3.37
C PRO A 692 -23.20 -27.98 -2.92
N ASN A 693 -22.82 -28.87 -3.85
CA ASN A 693 -22.50 -30.27 -3.54
C ASN A 693 -21.20 -30.41 -2.72
N ILE A 694 -20.26 -29.48 -2.89
CA ILE A 694 -18.98 -29.43 -2.15
C ILE A 694 -19.15 -28.60 -0.88
N PHE A 695 -19.49 -27.32 -1.02
CA PHE A 695 -19.54 -26.39 0.10
C PHE A 695 -20.89 -26.44 0.83
N LYS A 696 -20.88 -26.88 2.09
CA LYS A 696 -22.09 -27.03 2.93
C LYS A 696 -22.53 -25.74 3.59
N VAL A 697 -21.55 -24.89 3.92
CA VAL A 697 -21.77 -23.57 4.51
C VAL A 697 -20.83 -22.56 3.88
N ALA A 698 -21.29 -21.31 3.80
CA ALA A 698 -20.46 -20.18 3.37
C ALA A 698 -20.54 -19.05 4.40
N ILE A 699 -19.40 -18.42 4.67
CA ILE A 699 -19.27 -17.28 5.58
C ILE A 699 -18.65 -16.12 4.80
N ALA A 700 -19.51 -15.23 4.32
CA ALA A 700 -19.13 -14.14 3.42
C ALA A 700 -18.98 -12.82 4.19
N GLY A 701 -17.74 -12.35 4.38
CA GLY A 701 -17.45 -11.06 4.99
C GLY A 701 -17.27 -9.94 3.96
N ALA A 702 -17.95 -8.82 4.14
CA ALA A 702 -17.96 -7.64 3.26
C ALA A 702 -17.95 -7.98 1.75
N PRO A 703 -18.86 -8.84 1.25
CA PRO A 703 -18.81 -9.30 -0.13
C PRO A 703 -19.24 -8.20 -1.12
N VAL A 704 -18.56 -8.12 -2.27
CA VAL A 704 -19.13 -7.46 -3.45
C VAL A 704 -20.22 -8.35 -4.01
N THR A 705 -21.44 -7.84 -4.12
CA THR A 705 -22.62 -8.60 -4.61
C THR A 705 -23.20 -8.07 -5.91
N VAL A 706 -22.75 -6.89 -6.35
CA VAL A 706 -23.20 -6.19 -7.55
C VAL A 706 -22.03 -5.39 -8.11
N TRP A 707 -21.35 -5.88 -9.14
CA TRP A 707 -20.17 -5.20 -9.71
C TRP A 707 -20.48 -3.78 -10.22
N MET A 708 -21.69 -3.54 -10.74
CA MET A 708 -22.15 -2.21 -11.17
C MET A 708 -22.23 -1.15 -10.06
N ALA A 709 -22.18 -1.56 -8.79
CA ALA A 709 -22.18 -0.67 -7.64
C ALA A 709 -20.78 -0.41 -7.08
N TYR A 710 -19.74 -1.07 -7.61
CA TYR A 710 -18.35 -0.88 -7.23
C TYR A 710 -17.66 0.12 -8.17
N ASP A 711 -16.47 0.61 -7.82
CA ASP A 711 -15.86 1.77 -8.48
C ASP A 711 -15.33 1.49 -9.90
N THR A 712 -15.08 2.56 -10.65
CA THR A 712 -14.52 2.54 -12.01
C THR A 712 -13.12 1.91 -12.06
N GLY A 713 -12.19 2.37 -11.23
CA GLY A 713 -10.76 2.04 -11.32
C GLY A 713 -10.46 0.56 -11.09
N TYR A 714 -11.22 -0.10 -10.20
CA TYR A 714 -11.12 -1.54 -10.00
C TYR A 714 -11.93 -2.30 -11.04
N THR A 715 -13.23 -2.00 -11.16
CA THR A 715 -14.15 -2.87 -11.90
C THR A 715 -13.87 -2.84 -13.40
N GLU A 716 -13.65 -1.66 -13.99
CA GLU A 716 -13.43 -1.53 -15.44
C GLU A 716 -12.10 -2.17 -15.86
N ARG A 717 -11.09 -2.18 -14.98
CA ARG A 717 -9.79 -2.83 -15.23
C ARG A 717 -9.93 -4.34 -15.46
N TYR A 718 -10.73 -5.00 -14.62
CA TYR A 718 -10.81 -6.46 -14.60
C TYR A 718 -12.04 -7.01 -15.30
N MET A 719 -13.13 -6.23 -15.40
CA MET A 719 -14.42 -6.65 -15.92
C MET A 719 -14.91 -5.84 -17.12
N ASP A 720 -14.16 -4.85 -17.59
CA ASP A 720 -14.58 -3.88 -18.61
C ASP A 720 -15.79 -3.04 -18.15
N VAL A 721 -16.19 -2.05 -18.95
CA VAL A 721 -17.43 -1.30 -18.71
C VAL A 721 -18.64 -2.23 -18.87
N PRO A 722 -19.74 -2.01 -18.10
CA PRO A 722 -20.93 -2.86 -18.16
C PRO A 722 -21.51 -3.02 -19.57
N GLU A 723 -21.43 -1.99 -20.41
CA GLU A 723 -21.90 -2.00 -21.80
C GLU A 723 -21.16 -3.02 -22.67
N ASN A 724 -19.88 -3.27 -22.39
CA ASN A 724 -19.03 -4.19 -23.15
C ASN A 724 -19.07 -5.63 -22.59
N ASN A 725 -19.43 -5.81 -21.31
CA ASN A 725 -19.39 -7.10 -20.63
C ASN A 725 -20.62 -7.38 -19.75
N GLN A 726 -21.82 -7.14 -20.28
CA GLN A 726 -23.07 -7.38 -19.55
C GLN A 726 -23.14 -8.80 -18.95
N HIS A 727 -22.73 -9.82 -19.72
CA HIS A 727 -22.75 -11.21 -19.26
C HIS A 727 -21.84 -11.45 -18.04
N GLY A 728 -20.60 -10.92 -18.05
CA GLY A 728 -19.69 -11.06 -16.91
C GLY A 728 -20.20 -10.38 -15.65
N HIS A 729 -20.77 -9.17 -15.80
CA HIS A 729 -21.38 -8.42 -14.69
C HIS A 729 -22.62 -9.14 -14.09
N GLU A 730 -23.45 -9.77 -14.93
CA GLU A 730 -24.63 -10.54 -14.50
C GLU A 730 -24.27 -11.90 -13.89
N ALA A 731 -23.32 -12.63 -14.48
CA ALA A 731 -22.88 -13.95 -14.02
C ALA A 731 -22.34 -13.91 -12.58
N GLY A 732 -21.77 -12.78 -12.16
CA GLY A 732 -21.28 -12.53 -10.80
C GLY A 732 -22.36 -12.13 -9.78
N SER A 733 -23.65 -12.12 -10.14
CA SER A 733 -24.72 -11.59 -9.28
C SER A 733 -25.84 -12.63 -9.06
N VAL A 734 -25.65 -13.58 -8.16
CA VAL A 734 -26.62 -14.66 -7.93
C VAL A 734 -26.84 -14.98 -6.44
N ALA A 735 -28.05 -15.46 -6.10
CA ALA A 735 -28.44 -15.78 -4.74
C ALA A 735 -28.13 -17.27 -4.41
N PRO A 736 -27.36 -17.57 -3.35
CA PRO A 736 -26.99 -18.94 -3.00
C PRO A 736 -28.15 -19.77 -2.42
N PRO A 737 -28.11 -21.10 -2.57
CA PRO A 737 -28.91 -22.03 -1.78
C PRO A 737 -28.29 -22.32 -0.40
N ASN A 738 -29.12 -22.58 0.63
CA ASN A 738 -28.74 -23.16 1.94
C ASN A 738 -27.96 -22.23 2.93
N ARG A 739 -27.26 -22.82 3.92
CA ARG A 739 -26.74 -22.22 5.16
C ARG A 739 -25.66 -21.16 4.91
N LEU A 740 -26.07 -19.89 4.85
CA LEU A 740 -25.23 -18.72 4.63
C LEU A 740 -25.14 -17.84 5.90
N LEU A 741 -23.91 -17.43 6.26
CA LEU A 741 -23.65 -16.32 7.18
C LEU A 741 -23.04 -15.14 6.42
N ILE A 742 -23.65 -13.97 6.54
CA ILE A 742 -23.17 -12.71 5.98
C ILE A 742 -22.63 -11.84 7.12
N LEU A 743 -21.42 -11.29 6.94
CA LEU A 743 -20.75 -10.40 7.87
C LEU A 743 -20.47 -9.06 7.16
N HIS A 744 -20.73 -7.90 7.76
CA HIS A 744 -20.39 -6.62 7.11
C HIS A 744 -20.22 -5.48 8.13
N GLY A 745 -19.22 -4.63 7.91
CA GLY A 745 -19.11 -3.33 8.58
C GLY A 745 -20.21 -2.38 8.11
N PHE A 746 -20.87 -1.69 9.04
CA PHE A 746 -21.98 -0.81 8.68
C PHE A 746 -21.52 0.52 8.08
N LEU A 747 -20.29 0.94 8.40
CA LEU A 747 -19.68 2.21 7.99
C LEU A 747 -18.81 2.07 6.74
N ASP A 748 -18.84 0.91 6.07
CA ASP A 748 -17.97 0.58 4.94
C ASP A 748 -18.18 1.53 3.75
N GLU A 749 -17.18 2.38 3.52
CA GLU A 749 -17.14 3.32 2.40
C GLU A 749 -16.40 2.78 1.17
N ASN A 750 -15.88 1.55 1.22
CA ASN A 750 -15.27 0.88 0.09
C ASN A 750 -16.28 -0.08 -0.55
N VAL A 751 -16.57 -1.19 0.12
CA VAL A 751 -17.63 -2.12 -0.29
C VAL A 751 -18.87 -1.73 0.48
N HIS A 752 -19.70 -0.85 -0.08
CA HIS A 752 -20.84 -0.31 0.66
C HIS A 752 -21.74 -1.38 1.25
N PHE A 753 -22.29 -1.11 2.46
CA PHE A 753 -23.28 -1.99 3.09
C PHE A 753 -24.52 -2.25 2.18
N PHE A 754 -24.74 -1.38 1.19
CA PHE A 754 -25.65 -1.63 0.07
C PHE A 754 -25.52 -3.04 -0.52
N HIS A 755 -24.31 -3.57 -0.70
CA HIS A 755 -24.10 -4.91 -1.27
C HIS A 755 -24.79 -6.00 -0.44
N THR A 756 -24.62 -5.98 0.89
CA THR A 756 -25.32 -6.91 1.79
C THR A 756 -26.81 -6.63 1.80
N ASN A 757 -27.23 -5.37 1.86
CA ASN A 757 -28.65 -5.01 1.91
C ASN A 757 -29.41 -5.45 0.64
N PHE A 758 -28.78 -5.29 -0.52
CA PHE A 758 -29.31 -5.75 -1.81
C PHE A 758 -29.42 -7.26 -1.85
N LEU A 759 -28.35 -7.99 -1.47
CA LEU A 759 -28.36 -9.46 -1.42
C LEU A 759 -29.46 -9.98 -0.50
N VAL A 760 -29.61 -9.41 0.69
CA VAL A 760 -30.69 -9.76 1.63
C VAL A 760 -32.06 -9.55 1.00
N SER A 761 -32.28 -8.43 0.29
CA SER A 761 -33.53 -8.19 -0.43
C SER A 761 -33.82 -9.28 -1.47
N GLN A 762 -32.80 -9.71 -2.23
CA GLN A 762 -32.95 -10.78 -3.23
C GLN A 762 -33.21 -12.15 -2.57
N LEU A 763 -32.53 -12.46 -1.48
CA LEU A 763 -32.74 -13.70 -0.71
C LEU A 763 -34.17 -13.80 -0.17
N ILE A 764 -34.70 -12.70 0.39
CA ILE A 764 -36.09 -12.63 0.87
C ILE A 764 -37.06 -12.88 -0.29
N ARG A 765 -36.87 -12.21 -1.44
CA ARG A 765 -37.72 -12.39 -2.63
C ARG A 765 -37.68 -13.83 -3.15
N ALA A 766 -36.53 -14.49 -3.08
CA ALA A 766 -36.33 -15.87 -3.49
C ALA A 766 -36.71 -16.91 -2.42
N GLY A 767 -37.19 -16.49 -1.24
CA GLY A 767 -37.54 -17.38 -0.14
C GLY A 767 -36.35 -18.16 0.43
N LYS A 768 -35.14 -17.60 0.40
CA LYS A 768 -33.90 -18.25 0.85
C LYS A 768 -33.51 -17.81 2.27
N PRO A 769 -33.09 -18.75 3.14
CA PRO A 769 -32.65 -18.43 4.49
C PRO A 769 -31.25 -17.80 4.50
N TYR A 770 -30.98 -16.96 5.50
CA TYR A 770 -29.66 -16.39 5.75
C TYR A 770 -29.50 -16.04 7.24
N GLN A 771 -28.25 -15.94 7.70
CA GLN A 771 -27.88 -15.28 8.95
C GLN A 771 -27.04 -14.05 8.64
N LEU A 772 -27.22 -12.97 9.41
CA LEU A 772 -26.54 -11.70 9.19
C LEU A 772 -25.96 -11.19 10.51
N GLN A 773 -24.69 -10.85 10.51
CA GLN A 773 -24.03 -10.12 11.58
C GLN A 773 -23.50 -8.78 11.06
N ILE A 774 -23.91 -7.70 11.72
CA ILE A 774 -23.47 -6.35 11.43
C ILE A 774 -22.41 -5.95 12.46
N TYR A 775 -21.39 -5.23 12.02
CA TYR A 775 -20.42 -4.55 12.89
C TYR A 775 -20.64 -3.02 12.78
N PRO A 776 -21.41 -2.42 13.71
CA PRO A 776 -21.93 -1.05 13.53
C PRO A 776 -20.86 0.04 13.48
N ASN A 777 -19.72 -0.20 14.13
CA ASN A 777 -18.63 0.78 14.26
C ASN A 777 -17.45 0.48 13.33
N GLU A 778 -17.58 -0.49 12.44
CA GLU A 778 -16.49 -0.92 11.54
C GLU A 778 -16.78 -0.51 10.10
N ARG A 779 -15.71 -0.21 9.38
CA ARG A 779 -15.69 0.05 7.93
C ARG A 779 -15.36 -1.24 7.18
N HIS A 780 -14.55 -1.15 6.12
CA HIS A 780 -14.01 -2.31 5.42
C HIS A 780 -13.01 -3.13 6.26
N SER A 781 -12.42 -2.49 7.28
CA SER A 781 -11.53 -3.14 8.23
C SER A 781 -12.16 -3.25 9.62
N ILE A 782 -11.79 -4.31 10.36
CA ILE A 782 -12.14 -4.46 11.77
C ILE A 782 -10.99 -3.91 12.61
N ARG A 783 -11.18 -2.72 13.19
CA ARG A 783 -10.18 -2.02 14.02
C ARG A 783 -10.43 -2.21 15.50
N CYS A 784 -11.70 -2.19 15.92
CA CYS A 784 -12.04 -2.34 17.32
C CYS A 784 -11.72 -3.78 17.78
N PRO A 785 -10.91 -3.98 18.84
CA PRO A 785 -10.58 -5.31 19.34
C PRO A 785 -11.82 -6.14 19.68
N GLU A 786 -12.83 -5.52 20.28
CA GLU A 786 -14.09 -6.13 20.69
C GLU A 786 -14.89 -6.66 19.50
N SER A 787 -14.95 -5.89 18.40
CA SER A 787 -15.56 -6.33 17.15
C SER A 787 -14.83 -7.55 16.57
N GLY A 788 -13.49 -7.53 16.60
CA GLY A 788 -12.66 -8.65 16.16
C GLY A 788 -12.84 -9.91 17.00
N GLU A 789 -12.95 -9.78 18.32
CA GLU A 789 -13.23 -10.91 19.21
C GLU A 789 -14.61 -11.49 18.96
N HIS A 790 -15.64 -10.64 18.88
CA HIS A 790 -17.00 -11.07 18.57
C HIS A 790 -17.08 -11.80 17.23
N TYR A 791 -16.39 -11.27 16.21
CA TYR A 791 -16.26 -11.92 14.91
C TYR A 791 -15.68 -13.33 14.99
N GLU A 792 -14.55 -13.50 15.66
CA GLU A 792 -13.90 -14.81 15.78
C GLU A 792 -14.78 -15.81 16.55
N ILE A 793 -15.44 -15.36 17.62
CA ILE A 793 -16.37 -16.19 18.40
C ILE A 793 -17.57 -16.61 17.53
N MET A 794 -18.16 -15.66 16.79
CA MET A 794 -19.30 -15.94 15.92
C MET A 794 -18.93 -16.93 14.80
N LEU A 795 -17.75 -16.78 14.21
CA LEU A 795 -17.21 -17.71 13.21
C LEU A 795 -17.11 -19.13 13.76
N LEU A 796 -16.47 -19.31 14.92
CA LEU A 796 -16.34 -20.62 15.57
C LEU A 796 -17.70 -21.20 15.96
N TYR A 797 -18.57 -20.37 16.53
CA TYR A 797 -19.92 -20.76 16.93
C TYR A 797 -20.73 -21.24 15.73
N PHE A 798 -20.70 -20.51 14.61
CA PHE A 798 -21.40 -20.87 13.40
C PHE A 798 -20.88 -22.20 12.82
N LEU A 799 -19.56 -22.38 12.76
CA LEU A 799 -18.95 -23.63 12.26
C LEU A 799 -19.35 -24.83 13.13
N GLN A 800 -19.23 -24.79 14.46
CA GLN A 800 -19.57 -25.96 15.31
C GLN A 800 -21.06 -26.35 15.29
N GLN A 801 -21.96 -25.42 14.94
CA GLN A 801 -23.40 -25.69 14.85
C GLN A 801 -23.83 -26.16 13.46
N HIS A 802 -23.03 -25.85 12.44
CA HIS A 802 -23.46 -25.96 11.05
C HIS A 802 -22.53 -26.76 10.13
N LEU A 803 -21.38 -27.20 10.62
CA LEU A 803 -20.44 -28.09 9.95
C LEU A 803 -20.08 -29.24 10.91
#